data_AF-A0A517Z482-F1
#
_entry.id   AF-A0A517Z482-F1
#
_cell.length_a   1.000
_cell.length_b   1.000
_cell.length_c   1.000
_cell.angle_alpha   90.00
_cell.angle_beta   90.00
_cell.angle_gamma   90.00
#
_symmetry.space_group_name_H-M   'P 1'
#
loop_
_entity.id
_entity.type
_entity.pdbx_description
1 polymer ?
#
loop_
_entity_poly.entity_id
_entity_poly.type
_entity_poly.pdbx_seq_one_letter_code
_entity_poly.pdbx_strand_id
1 'polypeptide(L)'
;MLFRKLLLAVLLMGSVTIAGCSGEGGTGDVADSGEPGAAAPAETASEGTTPAADPAGTTPAADEEETPKRPKRTDLAGRWIFVLTDVVNEYPGLLLDVTPGGGEGEQVKLLGNSPMMENFTLSSGSVDGKSVSLVLQPPQNANGPAAQEIVFEGHLDDGVVLGEAQSGAGICIPAYLEATSKESLADYREPRQAAGLREMREMRQTADIIEQLRALADENARSPFIFLIYQQVLGMMPDQDVDAETATTIVEEYLSRAEQWGPCLTRRALIQSASALARGRYPSELSLPYVERAEQAIEGDEGASEGEKRQLRLARGLALAGSESDEDYQQAREILTEFAEQAPFDTTILEGLAFAAESHGDNETALRYYAELAVLPGMRGNRGPVQRLWEEQGNDPAELENYLTDVYQDTVLEFADEKDTSVPAPGQRTTLIELFTGGSCPPCVAADIATGGLEVTYPTSRLVVLRYHQNIPAADPLTNADSEARFAYYNGEGTPTLAINGTVLPTGSIPMYGPVINAPDAYAAMRGIVERELEQTTNVGISLNASVVDGNQIRFDAQVNGLDEFPETARLRFVLAEEQVVYPTPNGIRVHDMLVRAMPGGVAGIAPSEGELKYSDAILLEDLRESLQQGVTQLEERMGRQFPEQPLALDHLHLIAFLQDDATRTILQVTGTSLSTDDAGKDEESAAEKKPASDAPKPDEAAADKPAEGDKPETEKPAEGDKPAATDEPAESEKPADDADPAVKEVEPEGDAPVESESAPAEGDAAETPSTEETSGDES
;
A
#
# COMPACT_ATOMS: atom_id res chain seq x y z
N MET A 1 6.45 29.07 0.36
CA MET A 1 6.37 27.87 -0.52
C MET A 1 7.69 27.12 -0.57
N LEU A 2 8.83 27.79 -0.82
CA LEU A 2 10.17 27.19 -0.83
C LEU A 2 10.52 26.45 0.47
N PHE A 3 10.32 27.06 1.64
CA PHE A 3 10.59 26.40 2.94
C PHE A 3 9.72 25.16 3.18
N ARG A 4 8.44 25.16 2.74
CA ARG A 4 7.60 23.94 2.78
C ARG A 4 8.10 22.86 1.82
N LYS A 5 8.63 23.22 0.65
CA LYS A 5 9.24 22.26 -0.29
C LYS A 5 10.57 21.70 0.24
N LEU A 6 11.41 22.52 0.87
CA LEU A 6 12.62 22.08 1.57
C LEU A 6 12.28 21.17 2.76
N LEU A 7 11.27 21.53 3.57
CA LEU A 7 10.77 20.69 4.66
C LEU A 7 10.30 19.33 4.14
N LEU A 8 9.50 19.32 3.07
CA LEU A 8 9.02 18.10 2.43
C LEU A 8 10.20 17.28 1.86
N ALA A 9 11.18 17.91 1.21
CA ALA A 9 12.34 17.23 0.64
C ALA A 9 13.28 16.63 1.71
N VAL A 10 13.44 17.30 2.85
CA VAL A 10 14.22 16.78 4.00
C VAL A 10 13.50 15.62 4.68
N LEU A 11 12.17 15.71 4.85
CA LEU A 11 11.35 14.61 5.38
C LEU A 11 11.31 13.41 4.42
N LEU A 12 11.22 13.67 3.12
CA LEU A 12 11.27 12.68 2.06
C LEU A 12 12.67 12.04 1.95
N MET A 13 13.77 12.77 2.15
CA MET A 13 15.10 12.15 2.20
C MET A 13 15.28 11.15 3.36
N GLY A 14 14.48 11.23 4.41
CA GLY A 14 14.40 10.20 5.47
C GLY A 14 13.46 9.02 5.18
N SER A 15 12.66 9.06 4.11
CA SER A 15 11.59 8.08 3.85
C SER A 15 11.31 7.77 2.36
N VAL A 16 12.18 8.18 1.45
CA VAL A 16 12.01 7.93 0.00
C VAL A 16 12.71 6.63 -0.39
N THR A 17 11.89 5.60 -0.61
CA THR A 17 12.03 4.76 -1.80
C THR A 17 11.71 5.64 -3.01
N ILE A 18 12.67 5.81 -3.91
CA ILE A 18 12.42 6.48 -5.19
C ILE A 18 11.40 5.63 -5.94
N ALA A 19 10.13 6.01 -5.90
CA ALA A 19 9.09 5.46 -6.75
C ALA A 19 9.46 5.79 -8.20
N GLY A 20 10.11 4.84 -8.87
CA GLY A 20 10.57 5.00 -10.23
C GLY A 20 11.71 4.08 -10.65
N CYS A 21 11.88 2.90 -10.06
CA CYS A 21 12.86 1.89 -10.50
C CYS A 21 12.39 0.46 -10.18
N SER A 22 11.20 0.08 -10.62
CA SER A 22 10.79 -1.33 -10.71
C SER A 22 10.14 -1.57 -12.07
N GLY A 23 10.98 -1.62 -13.09
CA GLY A 23 10.62 -2.08 -14.43
C GLY A 23 11.32 -3.40 -14.72
N GLU A 24 10.83 -4.50 -14.14
CA GLU A 24 11.16 -5.83 -14.66
C GLU A 24 10.26 -6.11 -15.87
N GLY A 25 10.92 -6.27 -17.02
CA GLY A 25 10.27 -6.51 -18.30
C GLY A 25 9.61 -7.89 -18.35
N GLY A 26 8.28 -7.88 -18.45
CA GLY A 26 7.54 -8.99 -19.07
C GLY A 26 7.69 -8.90 -20.59
N THR A 27 8.43 -9.82 -21.17
CA THR A 27 8.39 -10.08 -22.62
C THR A 27 7.04 -10.70 -22.96
N GLY A 28 6.12 -9.88 -23.46
CA GLY A 28 4.90 -10.32 -24.13
C GLY A 28 4.97 -9.93 -25.60
N ASP A 29 5.22 -10.92 -26.46
CA ASP A 29 5.08 -10.81 -27.90
C ASP A 29 3.71 -10.25 -28.28
N VAL A 30 3.70 -9.15 -29.04
CA VAL A 30 2.55 -8.79 -29.88
C VAL A 30 3.05 -8.72 -31.30
N ALA A 31 2.67 -9.74 -32.07
CA ALA A 31 2.70 -9.72 -33.50
C ALA A 31 1.77 -8.62 -34.02
N ASP A 32 2.29 -7.74 -34.88
CA ASP A 32 1.47 -7.19 -35.95
C ASP A 32 2.23 -7.20 -37.28
N SER A 33 1.49 -7.63 -38.26
CA SER A 33 1.81 -8.04 -39.62
C SER A 33 1.62 -6.88 -40.60
N GLY A 34 2.57 -6.65 -41.50
CA GLY A 34 2.40 -5.71 -42.62
C GLY A 34 3.64 -5.58 -43.50
N GLU A 35 3.64 -6.34 -44.59
CA GLU A 35 4.70 -6.65 -45.57
C GLU A 35 5.24 -5.49 -46.47
N PRO A 36 6.25 -5.71 -47.36
CA PRO A 36 7.45 -4.87 -47.48
C PRO A 36 7.65 -4.18 -48.85
N GLY A 37 8.67 -3.32 -48.97
CA GLY A 37 9.01 -2.63 -50.22
C GLY A 37 10.49 -2.28 -50.42
N ALA A 38 11.25 -3.25 -50.93
CA ALA A 38 12.36 -3.19 -51.89
C ALA A 38 13.64 -2.36 -51.64
N ALA A 39 14.77 -3.05 -51.85
CA ALA A 39 16.16 -2.64 -51.74
C ALA A 39 16.71 -1.86 -52.97
N ALA A 40 17.72 -0.99 -52.71
CA ALA A 40 19.03 -0.72 -53.37
C ALA A 40 19.20 -0.90 -54.91
N PRO A 41 20.12 -0.18 -55.63
CA PRO A 41 21.52 0.08 -55.20
C PRO A 41 22.22 1.36 -55.73
N ALA A 42 23.51 1.46 -55.38
CA ALA A 42 24.49 2.49 -55.71
C ALA A 42 25.06 2.42 -57.15
N GLU A 43 25.60 3.56 -57.63
CA GLU A 43 26.95 3.74 -58.21
C GLU A 43 27.06 4.80 -59.36
N THR A 44 27.86 5.83 -59.09
CA THR A 44 28.94 6.44 -59.91
C THR A 44 28.72 7.31 -61.17
N ALA A 45 29.55 8.38 -61.16
CA ALA A 45 30.20 9.12 -62.26
C ALA A 45 29.39 10.16 -63.06
N SER A 46 29.94 11.25 -63.61
CA SER A 46 31.08 12.16 -63.38
C SER A 46 31.03 13.17 -64.53
N GLU A 47 31.48 14.42 -64.31
CA GLU A 47 31.94 15.48 -65.26
C GLU A 47 31.41 16.83 -64.74
N GLY A 48 32.18 17.85 -64.34
CA GLY A 48 33.58 18.20 -64.57
C GLY A 48 33.65 19.52 -65.36
N THR A 49 33.86 20.66 -64.68
CA THR A 49 34.86 21.72 -65.02
C THR A 49 34.67 22.99 -64.16
N THR A 50 35.81 23.41 -63.60
CA THR A 50 36.20 24.40 -62.56
C THR A 50 36.22 25.88 -63.06
N PRO A 51 36.49 26.95 -62.25
CA PRO A 51 37.67 27.10 -61.37
C PRO A 51 37.44 27.70 -59.97
N ALA A 52 38.41 27.39 -59.12
CA ALA A 52 38.56 27.76 -57.72
C ALA A 52 38.90 29.26 -57.49
N ALA A 53 38.43 29.76 -56.34
CA ALA A 53 39.04 30.84 -55.57
C ALA A 53 38.82 30.53 -54.07
N ASP A 54 39.87 30.67 -53.27
CA ASP A 54 39.94 30.40 -51.83
C ASP A 54 38.78 30.98 -50.99
N PRO A 55 38.44 30.33 -49.86
CA PRO A 55 38.06 31.06 -48.68
C PRO A 55 39.04 30.74 -47.54
N ALA A 56 40.01 31.63 -47.36
CA ALA A 56 40.41 31.99 -46.01
C ALA A 56 39.20 32.72 -45.39
N GLY A 57 38.45 31.97 -44.59
CA GLY A 57 37.27 32.46 -43.88
C GLY A 57 37.13 31.66 -42.61
N THR A 58 37.90 32.06 -41.61
CA THR A 58 37.82 31.62 -40.22
C THR A 58 36.36 31.62 -39.75
N THR A 59 35.81 30.43 -39.53
CA THR A 59 34.58 30.23 -38.76
C THR A 59 34.79 30.86 -37.38
N PRO A 60 33.87 31.68 -36.83
CA PRO A 60 33.98 32.13 -35.46
C PRO A 60 33.94 30.88 -34.59
N ALA A 61 34.98 30.69 -33.79
CA ALA A 61 34.92 29.79 -32.66
C ALA A 61 33.68 30.16 -31.85
N ALA A 62 32.90 29.16 -31.45
CA ALA A 62 31.92 29.35 -30.40
C ALA A 62 32.66 29.97 -29.21
N ASP A 63 32.28 31.18 -28.84
CA ASP A 63 32.79 31.80 -27.63
C ASP A 63 32.49 30.84 -26.49
N GLU A 64 33.55 30.25 -25.93
CA GLU A 64 33.52 29.69 -24.60
C GLU A 64 33.00 30.82 -23.70
N GLU A 65 31.74 30.74 -23.25
CA GLU A 65 31.29 31.55 -22.13
C GLU A 65 32.25 31.24 -20.98
N GLU A 66 33.19 32.17 -20.72
CA GLU A 66 34.03 32.16 -19.54
C GLU A 66 33.08 32.08 -18.34
N THR A 67 32.95 30.89 -17.76
CA THR A 67 32.35 30.72 -16.45
C THR A 67 33.09 31.68 -15.52
N PRO A 68 32.41 32.65 -14.89
CA PRO A 68 33.08 33.64 -14.06
C PRO A 68 33.82 32.89 -12.95
N LYS A 69 35.15 32.87 -13.03
CA LYS A 69 36.00 32.17 -12.05
C LYS A 69 35.69 32.75 -10.67
N ARG A 70 35.07 31.91 -9.83
CA ARG A 70 34.73 32.24 -8.44
C ARG A 70 35.99 32.81 -7.77
N PRO A 71 35.91 33.96 -7.05
CA PRO A 71 37.05 34.48 -6.32
C PRO A 71 37.46 33.45 -5.25
N LYS A 72 38.60 32.78 -5.41
CA LYS A 72 39.14 31.96 -4.32
C LYS A 72 39.62 32.89 -3.20
N ARG A 73 39.02 32.78 -2.02
CA ARG A 73 39.38 33.58 -0.84
C ARG A 73 40.08 32.74 0.22
N THR A 74 41.05 33.34 0.90
CA THR A 74 41.78 32.73 2.03
C THR A 74 41.25 33.18 3.39
N ASP A 75 40.38 34.19 3.40
CA ASP A 75 39.68 34.72 4.57
C ASP A 75 38.20 35.00 4.25
N LEU A 76 37.42 35.32 5.28
CA LEU A 76 35.99 35.56 5.18
C LEU A 76 35.65 36.98 4.69
N ALA A 77 36.61 37.89 4.49
CA ALA A 77 36.30 39.28 4.19
C ALA A 77 35.68 39.46 2.79
N GLY A 78 34.68 40.33 2.69
CA GLY A 78 34.02 40.76 1.46
C GLY A 78 32.66 40.11 1.21
N ARG A 79 32.19 40.15 -0.05
CA ARG A 79 30.84 39.70 -0.42
C ARG A 79 30.71 38.20 -0.66
N TRP A 80 29.62 37.62 -0.19
CA TRP A 80 29.29 36.20 -0.28
C TRP A 80 27.84 36.00 -0.70
N ILE A 81 27.53 34.90 -1.37
CA ILE A 81 26.16 34.46 -1.62
C ILE A 81 25.88 33.25 -0.73
N PHE A 82 24.89 33.36 0.15
CA PHE A 82 24.36 32.23 0.89
C PHE A 82 23.48 31.38 -0.02
N VAL A 83 23.80 30.09 -0.08
CA VAL A 83 23.11 29.09 -0.89
C VAL A 83 22.49 28.06 0.04
N LEU A 84 21.16 27.99 0.02
CA LEU A 84 20.39 26.92 0.66
C LEU A 84 20.14 25.80 -0.36
N THR A 85 19.98 24.54 0.05
CA THR A 85 19.78 23.44 -0.90
C THR A 85 18.82 22.38 -0.38
N ASP A 86 18.16 21.68 -1.29
CA ASP A 86 17.46 20.42 -1.02
C ASP A 86 18.28 19.20 -1.51
N VAL A 87 19.62 19.34 -1.54
CA VAL A 87 20.61 18.39 -2.06
C VAL A 87 20.63 18.26 -3.59
N VAL A 88 19.46 18.33 -4.24
CA VAL A 88 19.30 18.22 -5.70
C VAL A 88 19.32 19.58 -6.38
N ASN A 89 18.72 20.57 -5.71
CA ASN A 89 18.59 21.95 -6.15
C ASN A 89 19.30 22.87 -5.16
N GLU A 90 19.98 23.87 -5.70
CA GLU A 90 20.62 24.93 -4.97
C GLU A 90 19.87 26.24 -5.19
N TYR A 91 19.68 26.99 -4.11
CA TYR A 91 18.93 28.23 -4.07
C TYR A 91 19.85 29.36 -3.60
N PRO A 92 20.61 30.00 -4.51
CA PRO A 92 21.36 31.22 -4.21
C PRO A 92 20.39 32.32 -3.77
N GLY A 93 20.51 32.72 -2.49
CA GLY A 93 19.43 33.39 -1.78
C GLY A 93 19.76 34.77 -1.27
N LEU A 94 20.88 34.90 -0.56
CA LEU A 94 21.20 36.11 0.21
C LEU A 94 22.58 36.63 -0.18
N LEU A 95 22.69 37.91 -0.51
CA LEU A 95 23.96 38.59 -0.74
C LEU A 95 24.42 39.18 0.59
N LEU A 96 25.52 38.68 1.11
CA LEU A 96 26.09 39.07 2.39
C LEU A 96 27.39 39.84 2.18
N ASP A 97 27.66 40.82 3.04
CA ASP A 97 28.98 41.46 3.17
C ASP A 97 29.55 41.12 4.54
N VAL A 98 30.74 40.52 4.55
CA VAL A 98 31.38 40.02 5.75
C VAL A 98 32.62 40.86 6.05
N THR A 99 32.67 41.46 7.23
CA THR A 99 33.77 42.31 7.70
C THR A 99 34.31 41.77 9.03
N PRO A 100 35.32 40.88 8.99
CA PRO A 100 35.91 40.32 10.21
C PRO A 100 36.45 41.42 11.15
N GLY A 101 36.22 41.28 12.45
CA GLY A 101 36.69 42.24 13.47
C GLY A 101 35.83 43.49 13.65
N GLY A 102 34.67 43.58 12.97
CA GLY A 102 33.62 44.56 13.30
C GLY A 102 33.02 44.33 14.69
N GLY A 103 32.30 45.33 15.21
CA GLY A 103 31.53 45.19 16.46
C GLY A 103 30.43 44.13 16.32
N GLU A 104 29.92 43.63 17.45
CA GLU A 104 28.81 42.67 17.48
C GLU A 104 27.61 43.22 16.69
N GLY A 105 27.09 42.43 15.73
CA GLY A 105 26.03 42.86 14.80
C GLY A 105 26.49 43.66 13.58
N GLU A 106 27.78 44.00 13.45
CA GLU A 106 28.34 44.69 12.29
C GLU A 106 29.24 43.80 11.42
N GLN A 107 29.52 42.57 11.87
CA GLN A 107 30.44 41.64 11.20
C GLN A 107 29.87 41.02 9.93
N VAL A 108 28.54 40.87 9.85
CA VAL A 108 27.85 40.38 8.65
C VAL A 108 26.66 41.26 8.35
N LYS A 109 26.52 41.70 7.10
CA LYS A 109 25.41 42.54 6.64
C LYS A 109 24.70 41.90 5.45
N LEU A 110 23.37 41.86 5.50
CA LEU A 110 22.55 41.50 4.34
C LEU A 110 22.46 42.68 3.38
N LEU A 111 22.99 42.51 2.17
CA LEU A 111 22.97 43.51 1.10
C LEU A 111 21.75 43.38 0.18
N GLY A 112 21.19 42.17 0.07
CA GLY A 112 20.00 41.93 -0.74
C GLY A 112 19.65 40.45 -0.87
N ASN A 113 18.50 40.19 -1.51
CA ASN A 113 17.93 38.86 -1.67
C ASN A 113 17.75 38.54 -3.16
N SER A 114 17.74 37.25 -3.49
CA SER A 114 17.23 36.78 -4.78
C SER A 114 15.69 36.71 -4.77
N PRO A 115 15.04 36.71 -5.94
CA PRO A 115 13.59 36.50 -6.04
C PRO A 115 13.09 35.18 -5.41
N MET A 116 13.94 34.15 -5.30
CA MET A 116 13.55 32.86 -4.69
C MET A 116 13.51 32.89 -3.16
N MET A 117 14.29 33.78 -2.54
CA MET A 117 14.37 33.96 -1.08
C MET A 117 13.97 35.39 -0.68
N GLU A 118 12.97 35.93 -1.36
CA GLU A 118 12.41 37.23 -1.04
C GLU A 118 11.89 37.26 0.40
N ASN A 119 12.09 38.38 1.09
CA ASN A 119 11.66 38.61 2.48
C ASN A 119 12.33 37.76 3.57
N PHE A 120 13.40 37.03 3.26
CA PHE A 120 14.32 36.52 4.29
C PHE A 120 15.11 37.68 4.89
N THR A 121 15.26 37.69 6.22
CA THR A 121 16.04 38.71 6.93
C THR A 121 17.15 38.08 7.75
N LEU A 122 18.23 38.84 7.99
CA LEU A 122 19.33 38.44 8.85
C LEU A 122 19.08 39.03 10.24
N SER A 123 18.75 38.18 11.22
CA SER A 123 18.58 38.57 12.62
C SER A 123 19.92 38.93 13.25
N SER A 124 20.94 38.09 13.05
CA SER A 124 22.30 38.32 13.50
C SER A 124 23.31 37.59 12.62
N GLY A 125 24.56 38.02 12.66
CA GLY A 125 25.66 37.28 12.05
C GLY A 125 26.99 37.65 12.68
N SER A 126 27.83 36.63 12.89
CA SER A 126 29.13 36.76 13.56
C SER A 126 30.21 35.98 12.85
N VAL A 127 31.45 36.42 13.03
CA VAL A 127 32.64 35.80 12.46
C VAL A 127 33.64 35.53 13.57
N ASP A 128 34.07 34.27 13.68
CA ASP A 128 35.18 33.87 14.55
C ASP A 128 36.23 33.11 13.74
N GLY A 129 37.37 33.77 13.50
CA GLY A 129 38.45 33.25 12.68
C GLY A 129 38.00 32.92 11.24
N LYS A 130 37.85 31.63 10.95
CA LYS A 130 37.39 31.10 9.66
C LYS A 130 35.94 30.62 9.67
N SER A 131 35.26 30.74 10.81
CA SER A 131 33.88 30.31 10.98
C SER A 131 32.94 31.52 10.91
N VAL A 132 31.74 31.29 10.38
CA VAL A 132 30.66 32.26 10.29
C VAL A 132 29.37 31.65 10.79
N SER A 133 28.67 32.39 11.64
CA SER A 133 27.35 32.04 12.15
C SER A 133 26.33 33.06 11.62
N LEU A 134 25.18 32.59 11.14
CA LEU A 134 24.08 33.43 10.67
C LEU A 134 22.77 32.96 11.32
N VAL A 135 21.99 33.90 11.86
CA VAL A 135 20.61 33.64 12.27
C VAL A 135 19.70 34.32 11.27
N LEU A 136 18.95 33.52 10.53
CA LEU A 136 18.07 33.96 9.45
C LEU A 136 16.61 33.80 9.86
N GLN A 137 15.83 34.85 9.65
CA GLN A 137 14.39 34.82 9.87
C GLN A 137 13.69 34.64 8.52
N PRO A 138 13.06 33.48 8.27
CA PRO A 138 12.22 33.26 7.08
C PRO A 138 10.97 34.16 7.11
N PRO A 139 10.36 34.43 5.94
CA PRO A 139 9.17 35.27 5.86
C PRO A 139 8.00 34.70 6.66
N GLN A 140 7.36 35.57 7.44
CA GLN A 140 6.15 35.26 8.18
C GLN A 140 4.99 34.99 7.20
N ASN A 141 4.29 33.88 7.37
CA ASN A 141 3.03 33.66 6.68
C ASN A 141 1.92 34.28 7.52
N ALA A 142 1.14 35.21 6.96
CA ALA A 142 0.09 35.95 7.70
C ALA A 142 -0.94 35.06 8.44
N ASN A 143 -1.10 33.80 8.00
CA ASN A 143 -2.01 32.80 8.57
C ASN A 143 -1.32 31.46 8.93
N GLY A 144 0.02 31.44 9.01
CA GLY A 144 0.79 30.22 9.30
C GLY A 144 1.34 30.20 10.73
N PRO A 145 1.81 29.05 11.23
CA PRO A 145 2.58 29.01 12.47
C PRO A 145 3.82 29.89 12.35
N ALA A 146 4.29 30.42 13.48
CA ALA A 146 5.49 31.24 13.54
C ALA A 146 6.66 30.50 12.87
N ALA A 147 7.27 31.15 11.87
CA ALA A 147 8.37 30.54 11.15
C ALA A 147 9.61 30.52 12.06
N GLN A 148 10.14 29.33 12.31
CA GLN A 148 11.32 29.15 13.15
C GLN A 148 12.55 29.79 12.50
N GLU A 149 13.45 30.31 13.34
CA GLU A 149 14.73 30.83 12.88
C GLU A 149 15.57 29.70 12.28
N ILE A 150 16.33 30.05 11.25
CA ILE A 150 17.32 29.16 10.64
C ILE A 150 18.69 29.62 11.12
N VAL A 151 19.40 28.73 11.82
CA VAL A 151 20.77 28.97 12.28
C VAL A 151 21.72 28.28 11.31
N PHE A 152 22.59 29.04 10.66
CA PHE A 152 23.64 28.52 9.80
C PHE A 152 24.99 28.65 10.49
N GLU A 153 25.71 27.54 10.57
CA GLU A 153 27.10 27.49 11.01
C GLU A 153 27.97 26.98 9.86
N GLY A 154 28.99 27.74 9.50
CA GLY A 154 29.86 27.38 8.38
C GLY A 154 31.34 27.72 8.60
N HIS A 155 32.21 26.98 7.93
CA HIS A 155 33.66 27.13 8.00
C HIS A 155 34.28 27.32 6.61
N LEU A 156 35.22 28.26 6.49
CA LEU A 156 35.94 28.52 5.24
C LEU A 156 36.96 27.42 4.93
N ASP A 157 36.70 26.68 3.84
CA ASP A 157 37.61 25.71 3.23
C ASP A 157 37.83 26.02 1.73
N ASP A 158 39.10 26.18 1.32
CA ASP A 158 39.55 26.48 -0.06
C ASP A 158 38.66 27.47 -0.86
N GLY A 159 38.26 28.57 -0.20
CA GLY A 159 37.52 29.65 -0.83
C GLY A 159 36.00 29.48 -0.90
N VAL A 160 35.45 28.44 -0.27
CA VAL A 160 34.01 28.26 -0.04
C VAL A 160 33.77 28.10 1.46
N VAL A 161 32.68 28.64 1.97
CA VAL A 161 32.26 28.32 3.34
C VAL A 161 31.29 27.16 3.28
N LEU A 162 31.68 25.99 3.75
CA LEU A 162 30.79 24.83 3.87
C LEU A 162 30.17 24.81 5.27
N GLY A 163 28.90 24.43 5.37
CA GLY A 163 28.19 24.52 6.63
C GLY A 163 26.85 23.79 6.65
N GLU A 164 26.17 23.94 7.78
CA GLU A 164 24.86 23.36 8.00
C GLU A 164 23.90 24.43 8.48
N ALA A 165 22.67 24.37 7.96
CA ALA A 165 21.55 25.18 8.37
C ALA A 165 20.58 24.31 9.17
N GLN A 166 20.28 24.75 10.39
CA GLN A 166 19.39 24.07 11.32
C GLN A 166 18.12 24.91 11.56
N SER A 167 16.97 24.26 11.70
CA SER A 167 15.69 24.93 12.01
C SER A 167 14.83 24.07 12.92
N GLY A 168 14.51 24.58 14.11
CA GLY A 168 13.74 23.89 15.17
C GLY A 168 13.87 22.37 15.21
N ALA A 169 12.78 21.62 14.97
CA ALA A 169 12.63 20.18 15.31
C ALA A 169 13.55 19.22 14.51
N GLY A 170 14.87 19.30 14.70
CA GLY A 170 15.85 18.35 14.17
C GLY A 170 16.15 18.48 12.67
N ILE A 171 15.73 19.55 12.01
CA ILE A 171 16.00 19.76 10.58
C ILE A 171 17.46 20.17 10.39
N CYS A 172 18.16 19.40 9.57
CA CYS A 172 19.57 19.60 9.25
C CYS A 172 19.79 19.63 7.74
N ILE A 173 20.24 20.76 7.20
CA ILE A 173 20.34 20.99 5.76
C ILE A 173 21.75 21.47 5.42
N PRO A 174 22.45 20.88 4.44
CA PRO A 174 23.69 21.46 3.95
C PRO A 174 23.43 22.86 3.38
N ALA A 175 24.32 23.79 3.67
CA ALA A 175 24.28 25.14 3.12
C ALA A 175 25.71 25.65 2.97
N TYR A 176 25.91 26.64 2.10
CA TYR A 176 27.26 27.15 1.89
C TYR A 176 27.27 28.61 1.47
N LEU A 177 28.44 29.25 1.61
CA LEU A 177 28.70 30.58 1.05
C LEU A 177 29.65 30.48 -0.14
N GLU A 178 29.22 31.02 -1.28
CA GLU A 178 30.08 31.22 -2.45
C GLU A 178 30.58 32.66 -2.52
N ALA A 179 31.90 32.84 -2.65
CA ALA A 179 32.49 34.16 -2.79
C ALA A 179 32.00 34.82 -4.10
N THR A 180 31.72 36.12 -4.05
CA THR A 180 31.18 36.84 -5.22
C THR A 180 31.71 38.27 -5.33
N SER A 181 31.68 38.81 -6.54
CA SER A 181 31.83 40.23 -6.84
C SER A 181 30.50 40.90 -7.23
N LYS A 182 29.40 40.13 -7.29
CA LYS A 182 28.08 40.66 -7.65
C LYS A 182 27.62 41.74 -6.67
N GLU A 183 26.80 42.65 -7.18
CA GLU A 183 26.15 43.71 -6.40
C GLU A 183 24.65 43.43 -6.17
N SER A 184 24.09 42.46 -6.89
CA SER A 184 22.68 42.08 -6.84
C SER A 184 22.50 40.60 -7.21
N LEU A 185 21.41 39.99 -6.73
CA LEU A 185 20.99 38.61 -7.03
C LEU A 185 19.72 38.54 -7.89
N ALA A 186 19.32 39.64 -8.55
CA ALA A 186 18.08 39.71 -9.34
C ALA A 186 17.98 38.68 -10.48
N ASP A 187 19.11 38.17 -10.96
CA ASP A 187 19.20 37.17 -12.03
C ASP A 187 18.91 35.74 -11.53
N TYR A 188 19.00 35.47 -10.22
CA TYR A 188 18.75 34.14 -9.64
C TYR A 188 17.25 33.91 -9.41
N ARG A 189 16.53 33.65 -10.51
CA ARG A 189 15.07 33.40 -10.50
C ARG A 189 14.70 31.92 -10.37
N GLU A 190 15.64 31.04 -10.70
CA GLU A 190 15.45 29.60 -10.72
C GLU A 190 16.57 28.90 -9.94
N PRO A 191 16.30 27.73 -9.33
CA PRO A 191 17.33 26.96 -8.66
C PRO A 191 18.37 26.44 -9.65
N ARG A 192 19.62 26.29 -9.19
CA ARG A 192 20.65 25.56 -9.93
C ARG A 192 20.52 24.07 -9.61
N GLN A 193 20.54 23.23 -10.63
CA GLN A 193 20.60 21.78 -10.40
C GLN A 193 22.03 21.35 -10.05
N ALA A 194 22.15 20.34 -9.19
CA ALA A 194 23.43 19.71 -8.88
C ALA A 194 24.10 19.19 -10.16
N ALA A 195 25.39 19.50 -10.30
CA ALA A 195 26.23 18.89 -11.33
C ALA A 195 26.31 17.38 -11.09
N GLY A 196 26.14 16.56 -12.14
CA GLY A 196 26.13 15.10 -12.00
C GLY A 196 24.74 14.49 -11.82
N LEU A 197 23.68 15.28 -11.59
CA LEU A 197 22.33 14.77 -11.37
C LEU A 197 21.77 14.02 -12.59
N ARG A 198 22.05 14.51 -13.79
CA ARG A 198 21.61 13.87 -15.04
C ARG A 198 22.38 12.57 -15.24
N GLU A 199 23.68 12.60 -15.01
CA GLU A 199 24.57 11.45 -15.08
C GLU A 199 24.11 10.34 -14.12
N MET A 200 23.84 10.68 -12.86
CA MET A 200 23.28 9.73 -11.86
C MET A 200 21.95 9.11 -12.31
N ARG A 201 21.03 9.91 -12.88
CA ARG A 201 19.73 9.40 -13.38
C ARG A 201 19.88 8.47 -14.59
N GLU A 202 20.93 8.65 -15.37
CA GLU A 202 21.24 7.84 -16.55
C GLU A 202 22.03 6.56 -16.20
N MET A 203 22.60 6.46 -14.99
CA MET A 203 23.26 5.23 -14.51
C MET A 203 22.24 4.08 -14.46
N ARG A 204 22.44 3.07 -15.31
CA ARG A 204 21.65 1.83 -15.29
C ARG A 204 22.12 0.95 -14.12
N GLN A 205 21.28 -0.01 -13.71
CA GLN A 205 21.66 -1.09 -12.77
C GLN A 205 22.73 -2.01 -13.39
N THR A 206 23.95 -1.50 -13.51
CA THR A 206 25.15 -2.23 -13.91
C THR A 206 25.85 -2.75 -12.66
N ALA A 207 26.60 -3.86 -12.77
CA ALA A 207 27.35 -4.43 -11.64
C ALA A 207 28.31 -3.44 -10.95
N ASP A 208 28.80 -2.41 -11.66
CA ASP A 208 29.74 -1.43 -11.12
C ASP A 208 29.06 -0.11 -10.68
N ILE A 209 27.76 -0.10 -10.39
CA ILE A 209 27.01 1.13 -10.08
C ILE A 209 27.52 1.84 -8.82
N ILE A 210 27.90 1.08 -7.78
CA ILE A 210 28.43 1.64 -6.53
C ILE A 210 29.75 2.38 -6.78
N GLU A 211 30.65 1.82 -7.57
CA GLU A 211 31.92 2.47 -7.92
C GLU A 211 31.72 3.73 -8.77
N GLN A 212 30.75 3.70 -9.71
CA GLN A 212 30.38 4.88 -10.50
C GLN A 212 29.83 6.01 -9.62
N LEU A 213 28.97 5.67 -8.66
CA LEU A 213 28.42 6.64 -7.70
C LEU A 213 29.53 7.20 -6.79
N ARG A 214 30.46 6.38 -6.33
CA ARG A 214 31.61 6.84 -5.54
C ARG A 214 32.52 7.78 -6.33
N ALA A 215 32.82 7.46 -7.59
CA ALA A 215 33.56 8.37 -8.48
C ALA A 215 32.80 9.70 -8.69
N LEU A 216 31.48 9.65 -8.83
CA LEU A 216 30.65 10.84 -8.91
C LEU A 216 30.70 11.66 -7.61
N ALA A 217 30.76 11.01 -6.44
CA ALA A 217 30.94 11.68 -5.15
C ALA A 217 32.32 12.34 -5.03
N ASP A 218 33.36 11.77 -5.63
CA ASP A 218 34.69 12.39 -5.72
C ASP A 218 34.67 13.67 -6.55
N GLU A 219 34.05 13.63 -7.73
CA GLU A 219 33.88 14.79 -8.59
C GLU A 219 33.06 15.90 -7.90
N ASN A 220 32.18 15.50 -6.99
CA ASN A 220 31.28 16.37 -6.24
C ASN A 220 31.66 16.55 -4.77
N ALA A 221 32.92 16.32 -4.37
CA ALA A 221 33.32 16.23 -2.95
C ALA A 221 32.90 17.43 -2.06
N ARG A 222 32.72 18.62 -2.64
CA ARG A 222 32.30 19.86 -1.97
C ARG A 222 30.90 20.35 -2.36
N SER A 223 30.16 19.53 -3.08
CA SER A 223 28.77 19.76 -3.44
C SER A 223 27.88 19.12 -2.39
N PRO A 224 26.75 19.73 -2.00
CA PRO A 224 25.79 19.08 -1.12
C PRO A 224 25.21 17.80 -1.73
N PHE A 225 25.33 17.62 -3.05
CA PHE A 225 24.86 16.44 -3.78
C PHE A 225 25.43 15.10 -3.26
N ILE A 226 26.59 15.12 -2.59
CA ILE A 226 27.19 13.92 -1.98
C ILE A 226 26.23 13.19 -1.02
N PHE A 227 25.35 13.92 -0.32
CA PHE A 227 24.44 13.31 0.65
C PHE A 227 23.43 12.39 -0.05
N LEU A 228 22.95 12.77 -1.24
CA LEU A 228 22.07 11.93 -2.05
C LEU A 228 22.84 10.76 -2.68
N ILE A 229 24.08 11.00 -3.15
CA ILE A 229 24.92 9.93 -3.69
C ILE A 229 25.15 8.83 -2.66
N TYR A 230 25.59 9.19 -1.44
CA TYR A 230 25.84 8.20 -0.40
C TYR A 230 24.57 7.56 0.13
N GLN A 231 23.45 8.29 0.20
CA GLN A 231 22.15 7.66 0.50
C GLN A 231 21.81 6.55 -0.49
N GLN A 232 22.05 6.77 -1.79
CA GLN A 232 21.82 5.77 -2.82
C GLN A 232 22.82 4.60 -2.71
N VAL A 233 24.11 4.90 -2.50
CA VAL A 233 25.14 3.86 -2.29
C VAL A 233 24.78 2.97 -1.10
N LEU A 234 24.48 3.56 0.06
CA LEU A 234 24.11 2.84 1.28
C LEU A 234 22.88 1.96 1.08
N GLY A 235 21.89 2.42 0.31
CA GLY A 235 20.68 1.65 0.00
C GLY A 235 20.92 0.46 -0.93
N MET A 236 21.96 0.52 -1.78
CA MET A 236 22.29 -0.53 -2.75
C MET A 236 23.28 -1.57 -2.23
N MET A 237 23.95 -1.32 -1.10
CA MET A 237 24.98 -2.24 -0.58
C MET A 237 24.48 -3.69 -0.40
N PRO A 238 23.26 -3.93 0.16
CA PRO A 238 22.76 -5.30 0.32
C PRO A 238 22.51 -6.00 -1.02
N ASP A 239 21.92 -5.30 -1.99
CA ASP A 239 21.58 -5.85 -3.31
C ASP A 239 22.80 -6.07 -4.22
N GLN A 240 23.96 -5.53 -3.85
CA GLN A 240 25.23 -5.66 -4.59
C GLN A 240 26.25 -6.53 -3.85
N ASP A 241 25.83 -7.25 -2.81
CA ASP A 241 26.68 -8.16 -2.02
C ASP A 241 28.00 -7.50 -1.55
N VAL A 242 27.93 -6.22 -1.15
CA VAL A 242 29.11 -5.47 -0.72
C VAL A 242 29.66 -6.06 0.58
N ASP A 243 30.91 -6.50 0.58
CA ASP A 243 31.56 -7.09 1.76
C ASP A 243 31.79 -6.09 2.91
N ALA A 244 32.05 -6.62 4.11
CA ALA A 244 32.25 -5.83 5.32
C ALA A 244 33.40 -4.82 5.27
N GLU A 245 34.51 -5.13 4.58
CA GLU A 245 35.67 -4.25 4.46
C GLU A 245 35.35 -3.07 3.53
N THR A 246 34.71 -3.37 2.40
CA THR A 246 34.25 -2.37 1.44
C THR A 246 33.16 -1.48 2.04
N ALA A 247 32.20 -2.05 2.77
CA ALA A 247 31.15 -1.29 3.47
C ALA A 247 31.74 -0.34 4.53
N THR A 248 32.72 -0.80 5.31
CA THR A 248 33.45 0.06 6.25
C THR A 248 34.10 1.24 5.55
N THR A 249 34.75 0.98 4.41
CA THR A 249 35.42 2.02 3.61
C THR A 249 34.41 3.06 3.12
N ILE A 250 33.28 2.61 2.56
CA ILE A 250 32.21 3.50 2.08
C ILE A 250 31.65 4.37 3.21
N VAL A 251 31.39 3.78 4.38
CA VAL A 251 30.85 4.51 5.54
C VAL A 251 31.84 5.55 6.04
N GLU A 252 33.11 5.18 6.23
CA GLU A 252 34.12 6.14 6.72
C GLU A 252 34.43 7.24 5.68
N GLU A 253 34.36 6.95 4.39
CA GLU A 253 34.40 7.98 3.35
C GLU A 253 33.22 8.95 3.45
N TYR A 254 32.00 8.45 3.67
CA TYR A 254 30.82 9.27 3.82
C TYR A 254 30.93 10.18 5.05
N LEU A 255 31.32 9.62 6.20
CA LEU A 255 31.52 10.34 7.45
C LEU A 255 32.58 11.43 7.29
N SER A 256 33.72 11.10 6.70
CA SER A 256 34.82 12.05 6.44
C SER A 256 34.39 13.22 5.56
N ARG A 257 33.49 12.99 4.60
CA ARG A 257 32.94 14.08 3.79
C ARG A 257 31.89 14.89 4.55
N ALA A 258 31.02 14.24 5.31
CA ALA A 258 30.01 14.91 6.11
C ALA A 258 30.62 15.84 7.18
N GLU A 259 31.75 15.44 7.78
CA GLU A 259 32.54 16.27 8.73
C GLU A 259 32.95 17.63 8.18
N GLN A 260 33.14 17.76 6.86
CA GLN A 260 33.47 19.04 6.23
C GLN A 260 32.31 20.04 6.25
N TRP A 261 31.08 19.57 6.45
CA TRP A 261 29.87 20.40 6.45
C TRP A 261 29.39 20.79 7.85
N GLY A 262 29.65 19.96 8.86
CA GLY A 262 29.29 20.29 10.24
C GLY A 262 28.77 19.10 11.05
N PRO A 263 28.69 19.27 12.38
CA PRO A 263 28.41 18.19 13.32
C PRO A 263 27.00 17.58 13.15
N CYS A 264 25.99 18.38 12.83
CA CYS A 264 24.64 17.87 12.63
C CYS A 264 24.53 17.01 11.35
N LEU A 265 25.22 17.40 10.27
CA LEU A 265 25.27 16.59 9.05
C LEU A 265 26.13 15.33 9.21
N THR A 266 27.22 15.41 9.99
CA THR A 266 27.99 14.21 10.39
C THR A 266 27.14 13.23 11.18
N ARG A 267 26.35 13.72 12.15
CA ARG A 267 25.42 12.88 12.90
C ARG A 267 24.41 12.22 11.97
N ARG A 268 23.80 12.97 11.06
CA ARG A 268 22.84 12.41 10.09
C ARG A 268 23.48 11.32 9.24
N ALA A 269 24.69 11.55 8.72
CA ALA A 269 25.44 10.56 7.96
C ALA A 269 25.75 9.30 8.78
N LEU A 270 26.05 9.47 10.07
CA LEU A 270 26.29 8.37 11.01
C LEU A 270 25.03 7.55 11.27
N ILE A 271 23.88 8.19 11.54
CA ILE A 271 22.59 7.52 11.73
C ILE A 271 22.20 6.73 10.47
N GLN A 272 22.34 7.35 9.29
CA GLN A 272 22.06 6.70 8.00
C GLN A 272 22.97 5.49 7.76
N SER A 273 24.26 5.63 8.03
CA SER A 273 25.24 4.55 7.91
C SER A 273 24.96 3.39 8.86
N ALA A 274 24.73 3.69 10.15
CA ALA A 274 24.38 2.69 11.15
C ALA A 274 23.11 1.93 10.77
N SER A 275 22.07 2.65 10.32
CA SER A 275 20.81 2.05 9.86
C SER A 275 20.98 1.20 8.60
N ALA A 276 21.86 1.60 7.68
CA ALA A 276 22.13 0.85 6.46
C ALA A 276 22.90 -0.44 6.74
N LEU A 277 23.93 -0.38 7.59
CA LEU A 277 24.68 -1.56 8.02
C LEU A 277 23.80 -2.56 8.77
N ALA A 278 22.94 -2.08 9.68
CA ALA A 278 22.03 -2.93 10.42
C ALA A 278 20.99 -3.60 9.50
N ARG A 279 20.32 -2.84 8.61
CA ARG A 279 19.36 -3.40 7.64
C ARG A 279 20.01 -4.34 6.62
N GLY A 280 21.25 -4.06 6.24
CA GLY A 280 22.03 -4.91 5.34
C GLY A 280 22.54 -6.20 5.98
N ARG A 281 22.23 -6.46 7.27
CA ARG A 281 22.64 -7.65 8.02
C ARG A 281 24.17 -7.86 8.04
N TYR A 282 24.92 -6.76 8.08
CA TYR A 282 26.36 -6.84 8.31
C TYR A 282 26.64 -7.38 9.72
N PRO A 283 27.78 -8.08 9.93
CA PRO A 283 28.14 -8.66 11.23
C PRO A 283 27.99 -7.66 12.39
N SER A 284 27.49 -8.13 13.54
CA SER A 284 27.23 -7.28 14.70
C SER A 284 28.50 -6.56 15.18
N GLU A 285 29.67 -7.19 15.05
CA GLU A 285 30.97 -6.58 15.40
C GLU A 285 31.31 -5.35 14.54
N LEU A 286 30.70 -5.24 13.36
CA LEU A 286 30.83 -4.10 12.47
C LEU A 286 29.68 -3.10 12.65
N SER A 287 28.43 -3.56 12.67
CA SER A 287 27.26 -2.67 12.65
C SER A 287 27.00 -2.00 14.01
N LEU A 288 27.11 -2.74 15.12
CA LEU A 288 26.80 -2.25 16.47
C LEU A 288 27.68 -1.07 16.89
N PRO A 289 29.00 -1.04 16.65
CA PRO A 289 29.82 0.13 16.96
C PRO A 289 29.36 1.44 16.27
N TYR A 290 28.80 1.38 15.06
CA TYR A 290 28.24 2.57 14.42
C TYR A 290 26.91 2.98 15.04
N VAL A 291 26.08 2.02 15.45
CA VAL A 291 24.84 2.30 16.20
C VAL A 291 25.18 2.97 17.52
N GLU A 292 26.10 2.42 18.31
CA GLU A 292 26.51 2.99 19.60
C GLU A 292 27.11 4.39 19.45
N ARG A 293 27.95 4.60 18.42
CA ARG A 293 28.48 5.94 18.08
C ARG A 293 27.34 6.92 17.75
N ALA A 294 26.31 6.46 17.05
CA ALA A 294 25.16 7.28 16.68
C ALA A 294 24.26 7.61 17.89
N GLU A 295 24.05 6.64 18.79
CA GLU A 295 23.33 6.84 20.06
C GLU A 295 24.05 7.86 20.94
N GLN A 296 25.37 7.74 21.09
CA GLN A 296 26.17 8.73 21.82
C GLN A 296 26.08 10.13 21.21
N ALA A 297 25.94 10.23 19.88
CA ALA A 297 25.78 11.51 19.19
C ALA A 297 24.41 12.19 19.43
N ILE A 298 23.41 11.46 19.96
CA ILE A 298 22.08 12.01 20.28
C ILE A 298 21.78 12.11 21.79
N GLU A 299 22.42 11.32 22.66
CA GLU A 299 22.13 11.25 24.11
C GLU A 299 22.24 12.58 24.87
N GLY A 300 22.99 13.55 24.34
CA GLY A 300 23.17 14.88 24.93
C GLY A 300 22.64 16.05 24.10
N ASP A 301 21.92 15.77 23.00
CA ASP A 301 21.47 16.81 22.07
C ASP A 301 19.96 17.05 22.18
N GLU A 302 19.57 18.19 22.72
CA GLU A 302 18.17 18.64 22.79
C GLU A 302 17.54 18.85 21.39
N GLY A 303 18.36 18.93 20.33
CA GLY A 303 17.95 19.00 18.93
C GLY A 303 17.67 17.66 18.25
N ALA A 304 17.92 16.52 18.91
CA ALA A 304 17.62 15.19 18.35
C ALA A 304 16.10 14.93 18.31
N SER A 305 15.59 14.59 17.13
CA SER A 305 14.17 14.31 16.91
C SER A 305 13.76 12.92 17.44
N GLU A 306 12.48 12.76 17.81
CA GLU A 306 11.92 11.44 18.15
C GLU A 306 12.02 10.45 16.97
N GLY A 307 12.00 10.96 15.73
CA GLY A 307 12.24 10.14 14.53
C GLY A 307 13.65 9.55 14.49
N GLU A 308 14.69 10.35 14.77
CA GLU A 308 16.07 9.87 14.84
C GLU A 308 16.24 8.84 15.97
N LYS A 309 15.65 9.07 17.14
CA LYS A 309 15.68 8.12 18.26
C LYS A 309 15.00 6.80 17.90
N ARG A 310 13.82 6.86 17.28
CA ARG A 310 13.09 5.68 16.81
C ARG A 310 13.90 4.91 15.75
N GLN A 311 14.50 5.63 14.80
CA GLN A 311 15.33 5.03 13.76
C GLN A 311 16.54 4.30 14.35
N LEU A 312 17.23 4.90 15.33
CA LEU A 312 18.38 4.28 15.99
C LEU A 312 17.97 3.08 16.85
N ARG A 313 16.85 3.16 17.56
CA ARG A 313 16.32 2.01 18.31
C ARG A 313 16.07 0.82 17.38
N LEU A 314 15.46 1.04 16.21
CA LEU A 314 15.27 -0.01 15.20
C LEU A 314 16.61 -0.54 14.67
N ALA A 315 17.54 0.36 14.33
CA ALA A 315 18.88 -0.03 13.86
C ALA A 315 19.63 -0.87 14.92
N ARG A 316 19.47 -0.57 16.21
CA ARG A 316 20.01 -1.36 17.32
C ARG A 316 19.43 -2.77 17.35
N GLY A 317 18.10 -2.91 17.29
CA GLY A 317 17.45 -4.22 17.23
C GLY A 317 17.95 -5.07 16.06
N LEU A 318 18.07 -4.47 14.87
CA LEU A 318 18.57 -5.13 13.66
C LEU A 318 20.07 -5.48 13.74
N ALA A 319 20.91 -4.61 14.30
CA ALA A 319 22.34 -4.88 14.48
C ALA A 319 22.61 -6.00 15.49
N LEU A 320 21.78 -6.07 16.55
CA LEU A 320 21.85 -7.13 17.56
C LEU A 320 21.33 -8.48 17.03
N ALA A 321 20.46 -8.49 16.02
CA ALA A 321 19.86 -9.71 15.47
C ALA A 321 20.91 -10.74 14.98
N GLY A 322 22.07 -10.30 14.50
CA GLY A 322 23.14 -11.20 14.07
C GLY A 322 24.06 -11.72 15.18
N SER A 323 23.84 -11.35 16.44
CA SER A 323 24.76 -11.66 17.54
C SER A 323 24.56 -13.09 18.06
N GLU A 324 25.66 -13.77 18.39
CA GLU A 324 25.64 -15.08 19.06
C GLU A 324 25.36 -14.96 20.57
N SER A 325 25.33 -13.76 21.15
CA SER A 325 25.11 -13.53 22.57
C SER A 325 23.64 -13.68 22.96
N ASP A 326 23.36 -14.50 23.99
CA ASP A 326 22.01 -14.65 24.56
C ASP A 326 21.41 -13.28 24.96
N GLU A 327 22.21 -12.39 25.53
CA GLU A 327 21.76 -11.07 25.98
C GLU A 327 21.35 -10.19 24.79
N ASP A 328 22.15 -10.21 23.72
CA ASP A 328 21.89 -9.42 22.52
C ASP A 328 20.68 -9.98 21.77
N TYR A 329 20.52 -11.30 21.68
CA TYR A 329 19.36 -11.95 21.09
C TYR A 329 18.06 -11.54 21.79
N GLN A 330 18.05 -11.55 23.13
CA GLN A 330 16.87 -11.12 23.89
C GLN A 330 16.56 -9.64 23.66
N GLN A 331 17.57 -8.77 23.65
CA GLN A 331 17.38 -7.34 23.36
C GLN A 331 16.91 -7.10 21.92
N ALA A 332 17.45 -7.82 20.95
CA ALA A 332 17.01 -7.75 19.55
C ALA A 332 15.53 -8.10 19.42
N ARG A 333 15.12 -9.22 20.03
CA ARG A 333 13.72 -9.67 20.04
C ARG A 333 12.80 -8.67 20.70
N GLU A 334 13.13 -8.18 21.90
CA GLU A 334 12.32 -7.19 22.61
C GLU A 334 12.09 -5.95 21.75
N ILE A 335 13.17 -5.36 21.22
CA ILE A 335 13.09 -4.17 20.38
C ILE A 335 12.25 -4.46 19.12
N LEU A 336 12.58 -5.50 18.36
CA LEU A 336 11.93 -5.75 17.08
C LEU A 336 10.46 -6.15 17.24
N THR A 337 10.08 -6.85 18.31
CA THR A 337 8.68 -7.15 18.62
C THR A 337 7.88 -5.88 18.93
N GLU A 338 8.41 -4.93 19.73
CA GLU A 338 7.75 -3.63 19.97
C GLU A 338 7.48 -2.87 18.66
N PHE A 339 8.38 -3.00 17.67
CA PHE A 339 8.21 -2.40 16.35
C PHE A 339 7.19 -3.17 15.51
N ALA A 340 7.19 -4.50 15.57
CA ALA A 340 6.22 -5.35 14.87
C ALA A 340 4.78 -5.08 15.33
N GLU A 341 4.56 -4.87 16.63
CA GLU A 341 3.23 -4.50 17.17
C GLU A 341 2.66 -3.21 16.55
N GLN A 342 3.53 -2.27 16.15
CA GLN A 342 3.12 -1.01 15.52
C GLN A 342 3.03 -1.10 13.99
N ALA A 343 3.74 -2.06 13.40
CA ALA A 343 3.86 -2.23 11.96
C ALA A 343 3.98 -3.75 11.63
N PRO A 344 2.89 -4.53 11.81
CA PRO A 344 2.94 -5.99 11.78
C PRO A 344 3.33 -6.57 10.41
N PHE A 345 3.21 -5.77 9.35
CA PHE A 345 3.55 -6.15 7.99
C PHE A 345 4.84 -5.53 7.46
N ASP A 346 5.64 -4.87 8.31
CA ASP A 346 6.94 -4.33 7.91
C ASP A 346 7.94 -5.48 7.75
N THR A 347 8.31 -5.73 6.49
CA THR A 347 9.17 -6.86 6.16
C THR A 347 10.58 -6.73 6.73
N THR A 348 11.09 -5.51 6.95
CA THR A 348 12.42 -5.33 7.55
C THR A 348 12.44 -5.83 8.98
N ILE A 349 11.36 -5.58 9.72
CA ILE A 349 11.21 -5.99 11.12
C ILE A 349 11.02 -7.51 11.21
N LEU A 350 10.12 -8.09 10.41
CA LEU A 350 9.89 -9.54 10.36
C LEU A 350 11.14 -10.30 9.92
N GLU A 351 11.88 -9.77 8.95
CA GLU A 351 13.16 -10.32 8.53
C GLU A 351 14.21 -10.28 9.64
N GLY A 352 14.26 -9.18 10.39
CA GLY A 352 15.14 -9.04 11.55
C GLY A 352 14.81 -10.07 12.63
N LEU A 353 13.53 -10.29 12.93
CA LEU A 353 13.06 -11.29 13.88
C LEU A 353 13.39 -12.72 13.42
N ALA A 354 13.14 -13.04 12.15
CA ALA A 354 13.49 -14.32 11.56
C ALA A 354 15.01 -14.57 11.62
N PHE A 355 15.80 -13.57 11.24
CA PHE A 355 17.26 -13.65 11.24
C PHE A 355 17.83 -13.78 12.66
N ALA A 356 17.27 -13.07 13.64
CA ALA A 356 17.65 -13.21 15.04
C ALA A 356 17.42 -14.62 15.57
N ALA A 357 16.24 -15.18 15.30
CA ALA A 357 15.90 -16.54 15.71
C ALA A 357 16.80 -17.58 15.03
N GLU A 358 17.02 -17.46 13.71
CA GLU A 358 17.84 -18.40 12.95
C GLU A 358 19.31 -18.35 13.41
N SER A 359 19.87 -17.15 13.60
CA SER A 359 21.27 -16.97 14.06
C SER A 359 21.50 -17.55 15.45
N HIS A 360 20.47 -17.55 16.30
CA HIS A 360 20.52 -18.13 17.63
C HIS A 360 20.15 -19.64 17.68
N GLY A 361 19.82 -20.25 16.53
CA GLY A 361 19.43 -21.66 16.43
C GLY A 361 17.99 -21.96 16.88
N ASP A 362 17.15 -20.95 17.04
CA ASP A 362 15.71 -21.05 17.30
C ASP A 362 14.95 -21.27 15.98
N ASN A 363 15.18 -22.44 15.36
CA ASN A 363 14.70 -22.74 14.01
C ASN A 363 13.17 -22.78 13.89
N GLU A 364 12.45 -23.08 14.98
CA GLU A 364 10.99 -23.06 15.01
C GLU A 364 10.46 -21.63 14.89
N THR A 365 11.00 -20.72 15.70
CA THR A 365 10.64 -19.29 15.64
C THR A 365 11.08 -18.66 14.32
N ALA A 366 12.27 -19.01 13.82
CA ALA A 366 12.75 -18.56 12.52
C ALA A 366 11.83 -19.02 11.38
N LEU A 367 11.42 -20.29 11.39
CA LEU A 367 10.49 -20.85 10.41
C LEU A 367 9.17 -20.08 10.41
N ARG A 368 8.60 -19.77 11.59
CA ARG A 368 7.37 -18.98 11.70
C ARG A 368 7.53 -17.61 11.04
N TYR A 369 8.51 -16.80 11.41
CA TYR A 369 8.67 -15.46 10.80
C TYR A 369 9.01 -15.49 9.30
N TYR A 370 9.82 -16.45 8.85
CA TYR A 370 10.05 -16.62 7.40
C TYR A 370 8.78 -17.06 6.67
N ALA A 371 7.93 -17.87 7.30
CA ALA A 371 6.65 -18.26 6.74
C ALA A 371 5.70 -17.05 6.65
N GLU A 372 5.65 -16.19 7.67
CA GLU A 372 4.90 -14.93 7.64
C GLU A 372 5.31 -14.08 6.43
N LEU A 373 6.61 -13.81 6.27
CA LEU A 373 7.16 -13.10 5.12
C LEU A 373 6.81 -13.76 3.78
N ALA A 374 6.82 -15.09 3.73
CA ALA A 374 6.53 -15.86 2.52
C ALA A 374 5.06 -15.78 2.09
N VAL A 375 4.14 -15.48 3.01
CA VAL A 375 2.70 -15.47 2.74
C VAL A 375 2.08 -14.08 2.72
N LEU A 376 2.83 -13.02 3.04
CA LEU A 376 2.34 -11.64 2.96
C LEU A 376 1.86 -11.29 1.54
N PRO A 377 0.59 -10.86 1.38
CA PRO A 377 0.05 -10.46 0.08
C PRO A 377 0.79 -9.30 -0.59
N GLY A 378 0.89 -9.36 -1.91
CA GLY A 378 1.60 -8.37 -2.72
C GLY A 378 3.12 -8.46 -2.65
N MET A 379 3.67 -9.32 -1.80
CA MET A 379 5.11 -9.53 -1.65
C MET A 379 5.53 -10.84 -2.31
N ARG A 380 6.62 -10.80 -3.10
CA ARG A 380 7.28 -12.03 -3.57
C ARG A 380 8.21 -12.54 -2.47
N GLY A 381 7.64 -13.05 -1.39
CA GLY A 381 8.41 -13.56 -0.26
C GLY A 381 9.36 -14.69 -0.70
N ASN A 382 10.58 -14.68 -0.17
CA ASN A 382 11.56 -15.73 -0.44
C ASN A 382 11.15 -17.00 0.32
N ARG A 383 10.64 -18.01 -0.41
CA ARG A 383 10.24 -19.31 0.18
C ARG A 383 11.42 -20.24 0.51
N GLY A 384 12.63 -19.89 0.06
CA GLY A 384 13.83 -20.72 0.25
C GLY A 384 14.15 -21.03 1.72
N PRO A 385 14.20 -20.02 2.62
CA PRO A 385 14.37 -20.25 4.05
C PRO A 385 13.29 -21.12 4.68
N VAL A 386 12.02 -20.91 4.33
CA VAL A 386 10.90 -21.71 4.84
C VAL A 386 11.07 -23.18 4.47
N GLN A 387 11.29 -23.47 3.19
CA GLN A 387 11.43 -24.85 2.73
C GLN A 387 12.63 -25.55 3.39
N ARG A 388 13.78 -24.85 3.48
CA ARG A 388 14.98 -25.36 4.11
C ARG A 388 14.76 -25.68 5.59
N LEU A 389 14.22 -24.74 6.37
CA LEU A 389 13.96 -24.94 7.80
C LEU A 389 12.87 -26.00 8.05
N TRP A 390 11.87 -26.09 7.17
CA TRP A 390 10.83 -27.12 7.21
C TRP A 390 11.41 -28.53 7.03
N GLU A 391 12.27 -28.70 6.02
CA GLU A 391 12.94 -29.97 5.73
C GLU A 391 13.97 -30.35 6.82
N GLU A 392 14.75 -29.39 7.32
CA GLU A 392 15.71 -29.60 8.41
C GLU A 392 15.06 -30.05 9.72
N GLN A 393 13.80 -29.63 9.96
CA GLN A 393 12.99 -30.07 11.09
C GLN A 393 12.34 -31.45 10.86
N GLY A 394 12.45 -32.02 9.66
CA GLY A 394 11.90 -33.34 9.32
C GLY A 394 10.38 -33.34 9.13
N ASN A 395 9.79 -32.19 8.85
CA ASN A 395 8.36 -32.07 8.56
C ASN A 395 8.04 -32.64 7.17
N ASP A 396 6.80 -33.13 6.97
CA ASP A 396 6.36 -33.67 5.68
C ASP A 396 6.26 -32.54 4.64
N PRO A 397 6.96 -32.59 3.50
CA PRO A 397 6.84 -31.60 2.44
C PRO A 397 5.40 -31.44 1.91
N ALA A 398 4.56 -32.47 2.01
CA ALA A 398 3.16 -32.40 1.57
C ALA A 398 2.30 -31.46 2.45
N GLU A 399 2.70 -31.23 3.70
CA GLU A 399 1.96 -30.39 4.66
C GLU A 399 2.40 -28.92 4.63
N LEU A 400 3.42 -28.57 3.84
CA LEU A 400 3.97 -27.22 3.81
C LEU A 400 2.95 -26.17 3.34
N GLU A 401 2.11 -26.48 2.36
CA GLU A 401 1.09 -25.53 1.88
C GLU A 401 -0.04 -25.33 2.89
N ASN A 402 -0.37 -26.35 3.68
CA ASN A 402 -1.32 -26.23 4.79
C ASN A 402 -0.74 -25.32 5.87
N TYR A 403 0.50 -25.57 6.29
CA TYR A 403 1.20 -24.72 7.25
C TYR A 403 1.27 -23.26 6.80
N LEU A 404 1.58 -22.99 5.53
CA LEU A 404 1.60 -21.62 5.00
C LEU A 404 0.21 -20.98 4.97
N THR A 405 -0.84 -21.77 4.78
CA THR A 405 -2.22 -21.27 4.82
C THR A 405 -2.63 -20.92 6.26
N ASP A 406 -2.25 -21.74 7.24
CA ASP A 406 -2.47 -21.45 8.66
C ASP A 406 -1.70 -20.17 9.08
N VAL A 407 -0.41 -20.09 8.71
CA VAL A 407 0.41 -18.89 8.99
C VAL A 407 -0.20 -17.65 8.33
N TYR A 408 -0.69 -17.76 7.09
CA TYR A 408 -1.36 -16.66 6.41
C TYR A 408 -2.55 -16.14 7.21
N GLN A 409 -3.46 -17.04 7.61
CA GLN A 409 -4.67 -16.67 8.35
C GLN A 409 -4.34 -16.03 9.70
N ASP A 410 -3.39 -16.60 10.44
CA ASP A 410 -2.92 -16.06 11.72
C ASP A 410 -2.38 -14.63 11.55
N THR A 411 -1.56 -14.41 10.52
CA THR A 411 -0.78 -13.18 10.34
C THR A 411 -1.64 -12.04 9.81
N VAL A 412 -2.38 -12.26 8.72
CA VAL A 412 -3.05 -11.16 8.01
C VAL A 412 -4.26 -10.63 8.78
N LEU A 413 -4.72 -11.34 9.82
CA LEU A 413 -5.90 -10.97 10.61
C LEU A 413 -5.56 -10.60 12.06
N GLU A 414 -4.29 -10.59 12.47
CA GLU A 414 -3.87 -10.34 13.86
C GLU A 414 -4.32 -8.97 14.38
N PHE A 415 -4.49 -7.97 13.51
CA PHE A 415 -4.97 -6.64 13.88
C PHE A 415 -6.45 -6.58 14.24
N ALA A 416 -7.24 -7.63 13.96
CA ALA A 416 -8.68 -7.62 14.16
C ALA A 416 -9.03 -7.67 15.66
N ASP A 417 -10.04 -6.90 16.06
CA ASP A 417 -10.54 -6.96 17.44
C ASP A 417 -11.12 -8.34 17.79
N GLU A 418 -11.11 -8.63 19.10
CA GLU A 418 -11.79 -9.79 19.67
C GLU A 418 -13.25 -9.90 19.19
N LYS A 419 -13.69 -11.14 19.00
CA LYS A 419 -15.04 -11.44 18.53
C LYS A 419 -16.11 -10.86 19.44
N ASP A 420 -17.03 -10.11 18.85
CA ASP A 420 -18.26 -9.62 19.47
C ASP A 420 -19.16 -10.81 19.83
N THR A 421 -19.37 -10.99 21.12
CA THR A 421 -20.23 -12.04 21.69
C THR A 421 -21.62 -11.54 22.06
N SER A 422 -21.94 -10.28 21.75
CA SER A 422 -23.22 -9.69 22.09
C SER A 422 -24.34 -10.28 21.23
N VAL A 423 -25.47 -10.57 21.90
CA VAL A 423 -26.68 -11.06 21.23
C VAL A 423 -27.38 -9.88 20.55
N PRO A 424 -27.73 -9.98 19.25
CA PRO A 424 -28.48 -8.93 18.57
C PRO A 424 -29.79 -8.60 19.31
N ALA A 425 -30.10 -7.31 19.44
CA ALA A 425 -31.36 -6.87 20.02
C ALA A 425 -32.54 -7.27 19.09
N PRO A 426 -33.76 -7.49 19.63
CA PRO A 426 -34.92 -7.75 18.80
C PRO A 426 -35.14 -6.64 17.76
N GLY A 427 -35.25 -7.03 16.49
CA GLY A 427 -35.43 -6.09 15.37
C GLY A 427 -34.14 -5.37 14.95
N GLN A 428 -32.98 -5.70 15.52
CA GLN A 428 -31.71 -5.19 15.02
C GLN A 428 -31.46 -5.69 13.59
N ARG A 429 -30.92 -4.82 12.73
CA ARG A 429 -30.56 -5.17 11.35
C ARG A 429 -29.23 -5.90 11.32
N THR A 430 -29.15 -6.95 10.50
CA THR A 430 -27.87 -7.53 10.09
C THR A 430 -27.30 -6.68 8.96
N THR A 431 -26.04 -6.26 9.11
CA THR A 431 -25.32 -5.51 8.08
C THR A 431 -24.82 -6.47 7.00
N LEU A 432 -24.97 -6.10 5.73
CA LEU A 432 -24.39 -6.81 4.60
C LEU A 432 -23.33 -5.95 3.90
N ILE A 433 -22.14 -6.52 3.73
CA ILE A 433 -21.08 -5.99 2.88
C ILE A 433 -21.00 -6.84 1.63
N GLU A 434 -21.08 -6.21 0.46
CA GLU A 434 -20.76 -6.83 -0.82
C GLU A 434 -19.43 -6.26 -1.31
N LEU A 435 -18.38 -7.09 -1.33
CA LEU A 435 -17.06 -6.74 -1.84
C LEU A 435 -16.87 -7.36 -3.23
N PHE A 436 -16.58 -6.53 -4.22
CA PHE A 436 -16.19 -6.94 -5.56
C PHE A 436 -14.67 -6.85 -5.70
N THR A 437 -14.04 -7.99 -5.93
CA THR A 437 -12.57 -8.17 -5.86
C THR A 437 -12.04 -9.00 -7.03
N GLY A 438 -10.76 -9.34 -7.05
CA GLY A 438 -10.15 -10.30 -7.96
C GLY A 438 -8.76 -10.75 -7.50
N GLY A 439 -8.43 -12.03 -7.71
CA GLY A 439 -7.16 -12.64 -7.32
C GLY A 439 -5.93 -12.09 -8.05
N SER A 440 -6.13 -11.37 -9.15
CA SER A 440 -5.06 -10.66 -9.86
C SER A 440 -5.11 -9.14 -9.67
N CYS A 441 -5.82 -8.66 -8.64
CA CYS A 441 -5.97 -7.23 -8.33
C CYS A 441 -5.10 -6.85 -7.12
N PRO A 442 -3.88 -6.29 -7.33
CA PRO A 442 -3.07 -5.78 -6.23
C PRO A 442 -3.75 -4.74 -5.32
N PRO A 443 -4.53 -3.76 -5.84
CA PRO A 443 -5.16 -2.79 -4.96
C PRO A 443 -6.32 -3.38 -4.13
N CYS A 444 -6.80 -4.59 -4.42
CA CYS A 444 -7.88 -5.24 -3.69
C CYS A 444 -7.44 -5.83 -2.34
N VAL A 445 -6.14 -6.13 -2.19
CA VAL A 445 -5.56 -6.83 -1.04
C VAL A 445 -6.01 -6.24 0.31
N ALA A 446 -5.90 -4.92 0.48
CA ALA A 446 -6.31 -4.27 1.72
C ALA A 446 -7.80 -4.47 2.04
N ALA A 447 -8.69 -4.42 1.04
CA ALA A 447 -10.13 -4.59 1.24
C ALA A 447 -10.51 -6.04 1.59
N ASP A 448 -9.91 -7.02 0.92
CA ASP A 448 -10.15 -8.45 1.21
C ASP A 448 -9.76 -8.81 2.65
N ILE A 449 -8.56 -8.39 3.07
CA ILE A 449 -8.04 -8.66 4.42
C ILE A 449 -8.84 -7.87 5.47
N ALA A 450 -9.13 -6.60 5.23
CA ALA A 450 -9.92 -5.78 6.16
C ALA A 450 -11.32 -6.35 6.39
N THR A 451 -11.98 -6.83 5.32
CA THR A 451 -13.29 -7.46 5.46
C THR A 451 -13.21 -8.82 6.17
N GLY A 452 -12.12 -9.58 5.99
CA GLY A 452 -11.85 -10.79 6.78
C GLY A 452 -11.69 -10.47 8.27
N GLY A 453 -11.00 -9.38 8.60
CA GLY A 453 -10.90 -8.89 9.98
C GLY A 453 -12.26 -8.55 10.58
N LEU A 454 -13.19 -7.99 9.79
CA LEU A 454 -14.56 -7.74 10.26
C LEU A 454 -15.33 -9.04 10.54
N GLU A 455 -15.08 -10.11 9.80
CA GLU A 455 -15.70 -11.43 10.02
C GLU A 455 -15.14 -12.14 11.26
N VAL A 456 -13.88 -11.87 11.62
CA VAL A 456 -13.32 -12.27 12.92
C VAL A 456 -14.03 -11.52 14.04
N THR A 457 -14.21 -10.20 13.88
CA THR A 457 -14.81 -9.34 14.92
C THR A 457 -16.31 -9.54 15.06
N TYR A 458 -17.09 -9.73 14.00
CA TYR A 458 -18.55 -9.79 14.08
C TYR A 458 -19.09 -11.15 13.66
N PRO A 459 -20.01 -11.76 14.44
CA PRO A 459 -20.66 -12.99 14.03
C PRO A 459 -21.61 -12.74 12.83
N THR A 460 -21.90 -13.79 12.07
CA THR A 460 -22.80 -13.76 10.89
C THR A 460 -24.23 -13.29 11.20
N SER A 461 -24.65 -13.35 12.47
CA SER A 461 -25.91 -12.79 12.96
C SER A 461 -25.92 -11.26 13.06
N ARG A 462 -24.77 -10.60 12.88
CA ARG A 462 -24.60 -9.14 12.90
C ARG A 462 -24.05 -8.61 11.58
N LEU A 463 -23.09 -9.30 11.00
CA LEU A 463 -22.43 -8.90 9.76
C LEU A 463 -22.29 -10.10 8.83
N VAL A 464 -22.72 -9.93 7.59
CA VAL A 464 -22.41 -10.85 6.49
C VAL A 464 -21.53 -10.10 5.50
N VAL A 465 -20.42 -10.70 5.10
CA VAL A 465 -19.59 -10.23 3.98
C VAL A 465 -19.76 -11.22 2.84
N LEU A 466 -19.95 -10.72 1.62
CA LEU A 466 -20.01 -11.53 0.40
C LEU A 466 -18.93 -11.06 -0.56
N ARG A 467 -18.09 -11.98 -1.04
CA ARG A 467 -17.00 -11.68 -1.99
C ARG A 467 -17.35 -12.15 -3.38
N TYR A 468 -17.43 -11.20 -4.30
CA TYR A 468 -17.76 -11.39 -5.71
C TYR A 468 -16.50 -11.18 -6.55
N HIS A 469 -15.82 -12.27 -6.90
CA HIS A 469 -14.66 -12.20 -7.79
C HIS A 469 -15.05 -11.74 -9.19
N GLN A 470 -14.17 -10.93 -9.78
CA GLN A 470 -14.30 -10.34 -11.11
C GLN A 470 -13.09 -10.67 -11.97
N ASN A 471 -13.29 -10.70 -13.28
CA ASN A 471 -12.21 -10.83 -14.27
C ASN A 471 -11.43 -9.51 -14.48
N ILE A 472 -11.15 -8.76 -13.40
CA ILE A 472 -10.53 -7.42 -13.42
C ILE A 472 -9.42 -7.35 -12.36
N PRO A 473 -8.17 -6.95 -12.74
CA PRO A 473 -7.72 -6.53 -14.07
C PRO A 473 -7.41 -7.70 -15.02
N ALA A 474 -7.42 -8.93 -14.52
CA ALA A 474 -7.16 -10.13 -15.30
C ALA A 474 -8.19 -11.21 -14.98
N ALA A 475 -8.24 -12.22 -15.84
CA ALA A 475 -9.07 -13.39 -15.66
C ALA A 475 -8.82 -14.09 -14.32
N ASP A 476 -9.90 -14.52 -13.68
CA ASP A 476 -9.90 -15.08 -12.33
C ASP A 476 -10.81 -16.33 -12.28
N PRO A 477 -10.28 -17.51 -11.93
CA PRO A 477 -11.06 -18.76 -11.92
C PRO A 477 -12.11 -18.83 -10.80
N LEU A 478 -12.10 -17.88 -9.87
CA LEU A 478 -13.11 -17.75 -8.81
C LEU A 478 -14.32 -16.91 -9.25
N THR A 479 -14.24 -16.26 -10.42
CA THR A 479 -15.33 -15.45 -11.00
C THR A 479 -16.44 -16.35 -11.57
N ASN A 480 -17.68 -15.85 -11.55
CA ASN A 480 -18.82 -16.46 -12.25
C ASN A 480 -19.76 -15.38 -12.80
N ALA A 481 -20.71 -15.79 -13.64
CA ALA A 481 -21.63 -14.88 -14.33
C ALA A 481 -22.54 -14.08 -13.38
N ASP A 482 -22.95 -14.67 -12.25
CA ASP A 482 -23.77 -13.97 -11.25
C ASP A 482 -22.97 -12.87 -10.54
N SER A 483 -21.69 -13.13 -10.25
CA SER A 483 -20.78 -12.12 -9.71
C SER A 483 -20.58 -10.94 -10.67
N GLU A 484 -20.39 -11.19 -11.97
CA GLU A 484 -20.26 -10.12 -12.97
C GLU A 484 -21.58 -9.35 -13.15
N ALA A 485 -22.72 -10.04 -13.16
CA ALA A 485 -24.03 -9.41 -13.26
C ALA A 485 -24.38 -8.58 -12.00
N ARG A 486 -23.99 -9.04 -10.80
CA ARG A 486 -24.19 -8.30 -9.55
C ARG A 486 -23.28 -7.06 -9.49
N PHE A 487 -22.06 -7.14 -10.03
CA PHE A 487 -21.19 -5.98 -10.19
C PHE A 487 -21.80 -4.94 -11.14
N ALA A 488 -22.38 -5.40 -12.26
CA ALA A 488 -23.08 -4.54 -13.22
C ALA A 488 -24.32 -3.84 -12.62
N TYR A 489 -25.05 -4.49 -11.70
CA TYR A 489 -26.18 -3.86 -10.99
C TYR A 489 -25.76 -2.57 -10.25
N TYR A 490 -24.54 -2.54 -9.71
CA TYR A 490 -23.99 -1.37 -9.03
C TYR A 490 -23.34 -0.35 -9.98
N ASN A 491 -23.28 -0.62 -11.28
CA ASN A 491 -22.47 0.10 -12.26
C ASN A 491 -20.98 0.12 -11.86
N GLY A 492 -20.46 -1.04 -11.41
CA GLY A 492 -19.06 -1.15 -11.01
C GLY A 492 -18.11 -0.87 -12.18
N GLU A 493 -17.09 -0.03 -11.93
CA GLU A 493 -16.10 0.38 -12.95
C GLU A 493 -14.70 -0.17 -12.68
N GLY A 494 -14.45 -0.71 -11.49
CA GLY A 494 -13.17 -1.33 -11.13
C GLY A 494 -13.23 -2.05 -9.79
N THR A 495 -12.17 -2.79 -9.48
CA THR A 495 -11.98 -3.50 -8.22
C THR A 495 -10.82 -2.87 -7.43
N PRO A 496 -10.89 -2.79 -6.08
CA PRO A 496 -12.03 -3.18 -5.26
C PRO A 496 -13.20 -2.17 -5.38
N THR A 497 -14.43 -2.69 -5.34
CA THR A 497 -15.66 -1.91 -5.11
C THR A 497 -16.38 -2.52 -3.91
N LEU A 498 -16.82 -1.69 -2.97
CA LEU A 498 -17.48 -2.15 -1.74
C LEU A 498 -18.82 -1.46 -1.55
N ALA A 499 -19.87 -2.24 -1.30
CA ALA A 499 -21.19 -1.74 -0.96
C ALA A 499 -21.58 -2.20 0.45
N ILE A 500 -22.08 -1.27 1.27
CA ILE A 500 -22.59 -1.56 2.61
C ILE A 500 -24.10 -1.32 2.61
N ASN A 501 -24.88 -2.35 2.92
CA ASN A 501 -26.34 -2.34 2.85
C ASN A 501 -26.86 -1.79 1.51
N GLY A 502 -26.15 -2.13 0.42
CA GLY A 502 -26.42 -1.74 -0.96
C GLY A 502 -26.06 -0.30 -1.33
N THR A 503 -25.40 0.43 -0.44
CA THR A 503 -24.78 1.74 -0.74
C THR A 503 -23.32 1.54 -1.11
N VAL A 504 -22.97 1.80 -2.37
CA VAL A 504 -21.59 1.76 -2.85
C VAL A 504 -20.80 2.89 -2.22
N LEU A 505 -19.65 2.58 -1.62
CA LEU A 505 -18.74 3.59 -1.11
C LEU A 505 -18.02 4.29 -2.27
N PRO A 506 -17.97 5.64 -2.30
CA PRO A 506 -17.21 6.36 -3.32
C PRO A 506 -15.73 5.99 -3.29
N THR A 507 -15.10 5.89 -4.46
CA THR A 507 -13.65 5.67 -4.57
C THR A 507 -12.88 6.69 -3.74
N GLY A 508 -11.96 6.20 -2.89
CA GLY A 508 -11.14 7.04 -2.01
C GLY A 508 -11.84 7.56 -0.75
N SER A 509 -13.08 7.17 -0.45
CA SER A 509 -13.76 7.57 0.79
C SER A 509 -13.17 6.94 2.06
N ILE A 510 -12.50 5.79 1.91
CA ILE A 510 -11.78 5.07 2.96
C ILE A 510 -10.48 4.47 2.37
N PRO A 511 -9.44 4.19 3.18
CA PRO A 511 -8.14 3.68 2.72
C PRO A 511 -8.16 2.19 2.36
N MET A 512 -9.19 1.71 1.66
CA MET A 512 -9.37 0.28 1.32
C MET A 512 -8.59 -0.19 0.09
N TYR A 513 -7.77 0.68 -0.51
CA TYR A 513 -6.99 0.36 -1.71
C TYR A 513 -5.53 0.12 -1.33
N GLY A 514 -4.90 -0.85 -1.99
CA GLY A 514 -3.46 -1.02 -1.97
C GLY A 514 -2.99 -2.27 -1.22
N PRO A 515 -1.71 -2.30 -0.82
CA PRO A 515 -1.06 -3.46 -0.23
C PRO A 515 -1.58 -3.80 1.17
N VAL A 516 -1.18 -4.97 1.68
CA VAL A 516 -1.56 -5.49 3.00
C VAL A 516 -1.31 -4.51 4.17
N ILE A 517 -0.28 -3.66 4.08
CA ILE A 517 0.00 -2.63 5.09
C ILE A 517 -1.14 -1.63 5.31
N ASN A 518 -2.05 -1.47 4.33
CA ASN A 518 -3.23 -0.61 4.47
C ASN A 518 -4.43 -1.32 5.12
N ALA A 519 -4.38 -2.65 5.31
CA ALA A 519 -5.51 -3.43 5.82
C ALA A 519 -5.98 -3.00 7.23
N PRO A 520 -5.10 -2.69 8.21
CA PRO A 520 -5.54 -2.25 9.54
C PRO A 520 -6.34 -0.93 9.50
N ASP A 521 -5.88 0.04 8.71
CA ASP A 521 -6.57 1.32 8.53
C ASP A 521 -7.90 1.15 7.78
N ALA A 522 -7.92 0.29 6.76
CA ALA A 522 -9.14 -0.07 6.04
C ALA A 522 -10.16 -0.73 6.96
N TYR A 523 -9.72 -1.67 7.80
CA TYR A 523 -10.54 -2.35 8.81
C TYR A 523 -11.14 -1.35 9.80
N ALA A 524 -10.33 -0.48 10.40
CA ALA A 524 -10.80 0.52 11.35
C ALA A 524 -11.84 1.46 10.72
N ALA A 525 -11.62 1.89 9.48
CA ALA A 525 -12.55 2.74 8.75
C ALA A 525 -13.87 2.02 8.43
N MET A 526 -13.82 0.78 7.95
CA MET A 526 -15.02 -0.01 7.65
C MET A 526 -15.80 -0.34 8.91
N ARG A 527 -15.12 -0.73 9.99
CA ARG A 527 -15.73 -1.01 11.29
C ARG A 527 -16.52 0.19 11.81
N GLY A 528 -15.96 1.39 11.77
CA GLY A 528 -16.69 2.61 12.18
C GLY A 528 -17.93 2.92 11.32
N ILE A 529 -18.03 2.37 10.10
CA ILE A 529 -19.26 2.40 9.30
C ILE A 529 -20.21 1.29 9.76
N VAL A 530 -19.72 0.06 9.91
CA VAL A 530 -20.50 -1.11 10.35
C VAL A 530 -21.16 -0.86 11.71
N GLU A 531 -20.45 -0.29 12.68
CA GLU A 531 -20.99 0.01 14.01
C GLU A 531 -22.22 0.92 13.94
N ARG A 532 -22.21 1.92 13.06
CA ARG A 532 -23.37 2.81 12.84
C ARG A 532 -24.53 2.11 12.16
N GLU A 533 -24.25 1.17 11.26
CA GLU A 533 -25.29 0.34 10.64
C GLU A 533 -25.91 -0.64 11.64
N LEU A 534 -25.11 -1.18 12.57
CA LEU A 534 -25.57 -2.08 13.62
C LEU A 534 -26.49 -1.39 14.63
N GLU A 535 -26.47 -0.05 14.75
CA GLU A 535 -27.42 0.71 15.58
C GLU A 535 -28.83 0.78 14.95
N GLN A 536 -28.98 0.42 13.68
CA GLN A 536 -30.25 0.48 12.97
C GLN A 536 -31.17 -0.69 13.34
N THR A 537 -32.47 -0.40 13.42
CA THR A 537 -33.51 -1.39 13.66
C THR A 537 -34.49 -1.45 12.49
N THR A 538 -35.16 -2.59 12.35
CA THR A 538 -36.18 -2.83 11.34
C THR A 538 -37.27 -3.73 11.92
N ASN A 539 -38.51 -3.51 11.46
CA ASN A 539 -39.61 -4.45 11.72
C ASN A 539 -39.66 -5.57 10.67
N VAL A 540 -38.83 -5.47 9.61
CA VAL A 540 -38.77 -6.46 8.55
C VAL A 540 -38.04 -7.71 9.02
N GLY A 541 -38.69 -8.86 8.88
CA GLY A 541 -38.09 -10.17 9.11
C GLY A 541 -38.04 -10.99 7.83
N ILE A 542 -37.03 -11.85 7.70
CA ILE A 542 -36.97 -12.88 6.66
C ILE A 542 -36.94 -14.22 7.36
N SER A 543 -37.98 -15.02 7.18
CA SER A 543 -37.96 -16.43 7.59
C SER A 543 -37.31 -17.21 6.46
N LEU A 544 -36.17 -17.85 6.72
CA LEU A 544 -35.43 -18.67 5.76
C LEU A 544 -35.27 -20.07 6.35
N ASN A 545 -35.73 -21.09 5.63
CA ASN A 545 -35.48 -22.49 5.93
C ASN A 545 -34.66 -23.07 4.77
N ALA A 546 -33.54 -23.71 5.06
CA ALA A 546 -32.76 -24.40 4.05
C ALA A 546 -32.12 -25.66 4.62
N SER A 547 -31.98 -26.70 3.80
CA SER A 547 -31.32 -27.94 4.18
C SER A 547 -30.68 -28.62 2.99
N VAL A 548 -29.67 -29.45 3.26
CA VAL A 548 -29.06 -30.33 2.28
C VAL A 548 -29.77 -31.68 2.30
N VAL A 549 -30.28 -32.09 1.14
CA VAL A 549 -30.97 -33.35 0.91
C VAL A 549 -30.05 -34.26 0.10
N ASP A 550 -29.90 -35.51 0.55
CA ASP A 550 -29.07 -36.55 -0.08
C ASP A 550 -27.61 -36.15 -0.37
N GLY A 551 -27.08 -35.14 0.34
CA GLY A 551 -25.71 -34.64 0.17
C GLY A 551 -25.46 -33.87 -1.13
N ASN A 552 -26.47 -33.66 -1.97
CA ASN A 552 -26.29 -33.11 -3.32
C ASN A 552 -27.35 -32.08 -3.75
N GLN A 553 -28.40 -31.87 -2.96
CA GLN A 553 -29.44 -30.90 -3.28
C GLN A 553 -29.68 -29.97 -2.11
N ILE A 554 -29.58 -28.66 -2.33
CA ILE A 554 -30.01 -27.67 -1.35
C ILE A 554 -31.48 -27.35 -1.63
N ARG A 555 -32.36 -27.58 -0.67
CA ARG A 555 -33.76 -27.12 -0.74
C ARG A 555 -33.96 -25.97 0.22
N PHE A 556 -34.67 -24.94 -0.22
CA PHE A 556 -34.96 -23.80 0.64
C PHE A 556 -36.29 -23.14 0.34
N ASP A 557 -36.83 -22.48 1.37
CA ASP A 557 -37.97 -21.59 1.29
C ASP A 557 -37.71 -20.34 2.12
N ALA A 558 -38.24 -19.22 1.64
CA ALA A 558 -38.19 -17.97 2.37
C ALA A 558 -39.46 -17.15 2.23
N GLN A 559 -39.77 -16.40 3.29
CA GLN A 559 -40.88 -15.47 3.35
C GLN A 559 -40.47 -14.19 4.08
N VAL A 560 -40.80 -13.04 3.50
CA VAL A 560 -40.61 -11.75 4.13
C VAL A 560 -41.84 -11.37 4.95
N ASN A 561 -41.61 -10.88 6.16
CA ASN A 561 -42.63 -10.51 7.14
C ASN A 561 -42.39 -9.08 7.65
N GLY A 562 -43.42 -8.47 8.25
CA GLY A 562 -43.29 -7.18 8.96
C GLY A 562 -43.47 -5.92 8.11
N LEU A 563 -43.92 -6.06 6.86
CA LEU A 563 -44.40 -4.97 6.02
C LEU A 563 -45.90 -5.15 5.73
N ASP A 564 -46.67 -4.08 5.84
CA ASP A 564 -48.10 -4.09 5.49
C ASP A 564 -48.29 -4.13 3.96
N GLU A 565 -47.43 -3.41 3.22
CA GLU A 565 -47.38 -3.39 1.76
C GLU A 565 -45.92 -3.36 1.29
N PHE A 566 -45.60 -4.11 0.25
CA PHE A 566 -44.27 -4.12 -0.35
C PHE A 566 -44.16 -3.05 -1.45
N PRO A 567 -43.07 -2.26 -1.50
CA PRO A 567 -42.76 -1.44 -2.67
C PRO A 567 -42.69 -2.30 -3.95
N GLU A 568 -43.14 -1.78 -5.09
CA GLU A 568 -43.03 -2.47 -6.38
C GLU A 568 -41.56 -2.76 -6.77
N THR A 569 -40.63 -1.99 -6.21
CA THR A 569 -39.19 -2.10 -6.37
C THR A 569 -38.52 -3.02 -5.35
N ALA A 570 -39.27 -3.58 -4.39
CA ALA A 570 -38.74 -4.54 -3.45
C ALA A 570 -38.33 -5.83 -4.17
N ARG A 571 -37.16 -6.37 -3.83
CA ARG A 571 -36.62 -7.62 -4.36
C ARG A 571 -36.07 -8.46 -3.23
N LEU A 572 -36.55 -9.70 -3.12
CA LEU A 572 -35.93 -10.73 -2.29
C LEU A 572 -34.85 -11.43 -3.11
N ARG A 573 -33.61 -11.40 -2.64
CA ARG A 573 -32.45 -12.00 -3.31
C ARG A 573 -31.84 -13.08 -2.45
N PHE A 574 -31.27 -14.10 -3.11
CA PHE A 574 -30.55 -15.18 -2.47
C PHE A 574 -29.13 -15.23 -3.02
N VAL A 575 -28.19 -15.60 -2.16
CA VAL A 575 -26.78 -15.80 -2.51
C VAL A 575 -26.33 -17.10 -1.87
N LEU A 576 -25.76 -17.98 -2.69
CA LEU A 576 -25.03 -19.15 -2.22
C LEU A 576 -23.54 -18.82 -2.24
N ALA A 577 -22.92 -18.80 -1.07
CA ALA A 577 -21.50 -18.53 -0.89
C ALA A 577 -20.81 -19.74 -0.28
N GLU A 578 -19.58 -20.02 -0.70
CA GLU A 578 -18.70 -21.01 -0.08
C GLU A 578 -17.99 -20.35 1.11
N GLU A 579 -18.04 -20.99 2.27
CA GLU A 579 -17.55 -20.42 3.53
C GLU A 579 -16.09 -20.02 3.40
N GLN A 580 -15.27 -20.90 2.85
CA GLN A 580 -13.85 -20.69 2.67
C GLN A 580 -13.30 -21.48 1.49
N VAL A 581 -12.45 -20.84 0.68
CA VAL A 581 -11.75 -21.47 -0.44
C VAL A 581 -10.26 -21.16 -0.35
N VAL A 582 -9.45 -22.21 -0.20
CA VAL A 582 -7.99 -22.09 -0.25
C VAL A 582 -7.54 -22.14 -1.70
N TYR A 583 -7.11 -21.00 -2.22
CA TYR A 583 -6.63 -20.85 -3.59
C TYR A 583 -5.60 -19.69 -3.66
N PRO A 584 -4.29 -19.99 -3.69
CA PRO A 584 -3.25 -18.97 -3.78
C PRO A 584 -3.33 -18.19 -5.09
N THR A 585 -3.72 -16.93 -5.00
CA THR A 585 -3.90 -16.05 -6.17
C THR A 585 -2.67 -15.16 -6.43
N PRO A 586 -2.48 -14.64 -7.66
CA PRO A 586 -1.31 -13.82 -8.01
C PRO A 586 -1.08 -12.56 -7.18
N ASN A 587 -2.11 -11.97 -6.58
CA ASN A 587 -1.96 -10.83 -5.66
C ASN A 587 -1.52 -11.25 -4.24
N GLY A 588 -1.39 -12.56 -3.98
CA GLY A 588 -0.92 -13.14 -2.73
C GLY A 588 -2.02 -13.50 -1.73
N ILE A 589 -3.29 -13.22 -2.01
CA ILE A 589 -4.40 -13.74 -1.18
C ILE A 589 -4.48 -15.25 -1.35
N ARG A 590 -4.44 -15.98 -0.23
CA ARG A 590 -4.45 -17.46 -0.19
C ARG A 590 -5.80 -18.06 0.18
N VAL A 591 -6.58 -17.34 0.96
CA VAL A 591 -7.88 -17.78 1.48
C VAL A 591 -8.94 -16.79 1.06
N HIS A 592 -10.03 -17.30 0.49
CA HIS A 592 -11.15 -16.52 -0.01
C HIS A 592 -12.41 -16.92 0.77
N ASP A 593 -12.77 -16.09 1.76
CA ASP A 593 -13.92 -16.34 2.62
C ASP A 593 -15.22 -15.82 1.99
N MET A 594 -16.34 -16.50 2.26
CA MET A 594 -17.68 -16.14 1.78
C MET A 594 -17.72 -15.86 0.26
N LEU A 595 -17.05 -16.73 -0.50
CA LEU A 595 -16.90 -16.62 -1.94
C LEU A 595 -18.23 -16.96 -2.64
N VAL A 596 -18.79 -16.00 -3.36
CA VAL A 596 -20.10 -16.18 -3.99
C VAL A 596 -20.01 -17.15 -5.18
N ARG A 597 -20.84 -18.18 -5.15
CA ARG A 597 -20.94 -19.24 -6.19
C ARG A 597 -22.17 -19.11 -7.07
N ALA A 598 -23.28 -18.61 -6.52
CA ALA A 598 -24.51 -18.41 -7.29
C ALA A 598 -25.45 -17.40 -6.63
N MET A 599 -26.38 -16.86 -7.41
CA MET A 599 -27.54 -16.10 -6.93
C MET A 599 -28.86 -16.79 -7.33
N PRO A 600 -29.35 -17.76 -6.52
CA PRO A 600 -30.61 -18.45 -6.78
C PRO A 600 -31.79 -17.50 -6.96
N GLY A 601 -32.67 -17.78 -7.93
CA GLY A 601 -33.72 -16.84 -8.36
C GLY A 601 -33.21 -15.68 -9.24
N GLY A 602 -31.92 -15.66 -9.56
CA GLY A 602 -31.25 -14.69 -10.43
C GLY A 602 -30.90 -13.37 -9.74
N VAL A 603 -29.89 -12.68 -10.29
CA VAL A 603 -29.38 -11.40 -9.76
C VAL A 603 -30.46 -10.31 -9.65
N ALA A 604 -31.46 -10.33 -10.54
CA ALA A 604 -32.58 -9.39 -10.52
C ALA A 604 -33.45 -9.52 -9.25
N GLY A 605 -33.45 -10.69 -8.61
CA GLY A 605 -34.25 -10.98 -7.42
C GLY A 605 -35.73 -11.20 -7.69
N ILE A 606 -36.42 -11.69 -6.67
CA ILE A 606 -37.84 -12.04 -6.71
C ILE A 606 -38.69 -10.82 -6.33
N ALA A 607 -39.66 -10.47 -7.17
CA ALA A 607 -40.60 -9.37 -6.90
C ALA A 607 -41.81 -9.84 -6.07
N PRO A 608 -42.47 -8.93 -5.32
CA PRO A 608 -43.71 -9.24 -4.62
C PRO A 608 -44.80 -9.70 -5.58
N SER A 609 -45.60 -10.66 -5.14
CA SER A 609 -46.75 -11.18 -5.89
C SER A 609 -47.95 -11.34 -4.95
N GLU A 610 -49.11 -10.85 -5.37
CA GLU A 610 -50.37 -10.93 -4.59
C GLU A 610 -50.27 -10.35 -3.17
N GLY A 611 -49.40 -9.35 -2.96
CA GLY A 611 -49.18 -8.71 -1.65
C GLY A 611 -48.25 -9.50 -0.71
N GLU A 612 -47.70 -10.62 -1.16
CA GLU A 612 -46.72 -11.42 -0.43
C GLU A 612 -45.36 -11.40 -1.15
N LEU A 613 -44.30 -11.65 -0.40
CA LEU A 613 -42.96 -11.87 -0.94
C LEU A 613 -42.39 -13.16 -0.36
N LYS A 614 -42.57 -14.26 -1.12
CA LYS A 614 -42.16 -15.61 -0.77
C LYS A 614 -41.55 -16.32 -1.97
N TYR A 615 -40.59 -17.20 -1.72
CA TYR A 615 -39.92 -17.98 -2.76
C TYR A 615 -39.48 -19.33 -2.22
N SER A 616 -39.50 -20.35 -3.05
CA SER A 616 -39.00 -21.69 -2.73
C SER A 616 -38.34 -22.28 -3.95
N ASP A 617 -37.19 -22.93 -3.76
CA ASP A 617 -36.41 -23.48 -4.85
C ASP A 617 -35.52 -24.62 -4.38
N ALA A 618 -34.89 -25.30 -5.34
CA ALA A 618 -33.89 -26.31 -5.08
C ALA A 618 -32.69 -26.17 -6.02
N ILE A 619 -31.48 -26.27 -5.48
CA ILE A 619 -30.22 -26.20 -6.21
C ILE A 619 -29.59 -27.59 -6.21
N LEU A 620 -29.32 -28.14 -7.39
CA LEU A 620 -28.49 -29.34 -7.52
C LEU A 620 -27.02 -28.92 -7.55
N LEU A 621 -26.22 -29.44 -6.62
CA LEU A 621 -24.81 -29.05 -6.49
C LEU A 621 -23.99 -29.51 -7.70
N GLU A 622 -24.30 -30.66 -8.30
CA GLU A 622 -23.63 -31.08 -9.54
C GLU A 622 -23.90 -30.12 -10.70
N ASP A 623 -25.16 -29.69 -10.90
CA ASP A 623 -25.49 -28.73 -11.96
C ASP A 623 -24.75 -27.40 -11.74
N LEU A 624 -24.61 -26.98 -10.48
CA LEU A 624 -23.83 -25.80 -10.11
C LEU A 624 -22.33 -25.99 -10.42
N ARG A 625 -21.74 -27.13 -10.05
CA ARG A 625 -20.33 -27.45 -10.36
C ARG A 625 -20.09 -27.45 -11.87
N GLU A 626 -20.97 -28.10 -12.63
CA GLU A 626 -20.89 -28.14 -14.10
C GLU A 626 -20.95 -26.73 -14.69
N SER A 627 -21.87 -25.89 -14.23
CA SER A 627 -22.00 -24.50 -14.68
C SER A 627 -20.75 -23.66 -14.37
N LEU A 628 -20.21 -23.76 -13.16
CA LEU A 628 -19.00 -23.04 -12.75
C LEU A 628 -17.79 -23.50 -13.55
N GLN A 629 -17.59 -24.82 -13.68
CA GLN A 629 -16.52 -25.40 -14.48
C GLN A 629 -16.59 -24.95 -15.94
N GLN A 630 -17.80 -24.96 -16.53
CA GLN A 630 -17.99 -24.49 -17.89
C GLN A 630 -17.60 -23.01 -18.05
N GLY A 631 -17.94 -22.16 -17.08
CA GLY A 631 -17.54 -20.76 -17.06
C GLY A 631 -16.02 -20.58 -17.06
N VAL A 632 -15.31 -21.33 -16.21
CA VAL A 632 -13.84 -21.30 -16.17
C VAL A 632 -13.24 -21.85 -17.46
N THR A 633 -13.75 -22.94 -18.02
CA THR A 633 -13.27 -23.48 -19.31
C THR A 633 -13.40 -22.45 -20.44
N GLN A 634 -14.54 -21.75 -20.54
CA GLN A 634 -14.71 -20.69 -21.54
C GLN A 634 -13.71 -19.54 -21.35
N LEU A 635 -13.38 -19.21 -20.10
CA LEU A 635 -12.38 -18.20 -19.78
C LEU A 635 -10.97 -18.67 -20.19
N GLU A 636 -10.60 -19.91 -19.89
CA GLU A 636 -9.34 -20.54 -20.30
C GLU A 636 -9.18 -20.58 -21.82
N GLU A 637 -10.22 -20.96 -22.55
CA GLU A 637 -10.25 -20.96 -24.02
C GLU A 637 -10.01 -19.56 -24.58
N ARG A 638 -10.66 -18.54 -23.99
CA ARG A 638 -10.51 -17.14 -24.41
C ARG A 638 -9.09 -16.61 -24.18
N MET A 639 -8.46 -17.01 -23.08
CA MET A 639 -7.09 -16.61 -22.74
C MET A 639 -6.02 -17.44 -23.48
N GLY A 640 -6.37 -18.63 -23.98
CA GLY A 640 -5.41 -19.58 -24.55
C GLY A 640 -4.49 -20.23 -23.51
N ARG A 641 -4.89 -20.30 -22.23
CA ARG A 641 -4.12 -20.96 -21.16
C ARG A 641 -5.07 -21.53 -20.10
N GLN A 642 -4.64 -22.60 -19.44
CA GLN A 642 -5.39 -23.24 -18.34
C GLN A 642 -4.96 -22.68 -16.98
N PHE A 643 -5.91 -22.64 -16.04
CA PHE A 643 -5.59 -22.42 -14.63
C PHE A 643 -5.02 -23.72 -14.02
N PRO A 644 -4.19 -23.63 -12.96
CA PRO A 644 -3.62 -24.82 -12.32
C PRO A 644 -4.68 -25.74 -11.70
N GLU A 645 -5.74 -25.14 -11.17
CA GLU A 645 -6.84 -25.83 -10.49
C GLU A 645 -8.10 -24.96 -10.55
N GLN A 646 -9.25 -25.59 -10.31
CA GLN A 646 -10.56 -24.95 -10.26
C GLN A 646 -11.24 -25.40 -8.95
N PRO A 647 -11.23 -24.57 -7.90
CA PRO A 647 -11.77 -24.97 -6.59
C PRO A 647 -13.31 -24.99 -6.65
N LEU A 648 -13.88 -26.20 -6.61
CA LEU A 648 -15.31 -26.50 -6.79
C LEU A 648 -15.83 -27.56 -5.80
N ALA A 649 -15.32 -27.56 -4.56
CA ALA A 649 -15.71 -28.53 -3.54
C ALA A 649 -17.20 -28.39 -3.20
N LEU A 650 -17.64 -27.17 -2.83
CA LEU A 650 -19.02 -26.84 -2.48
C LEU A 650 -19.56 -27.67 -1.31
N ASP A 651 -18.71 -27.94 -0.32
CA ASP A 651 -19.00 -28.76 0.86
C ASP A 651 -19.50 -27.93 2.04
N HIS A 652 -18.91 -26.76 2.27
CA HIS A 652 -19.28 -25.80 3.33
C HIS A 652 -19.82 -24.51 2.72
N LEU A 653 -21.14 -24.31 2.82
CA LEU A 653 -21.85 -23.26 2.12
C LEU A 653 -22.69 -22.40 3.08
N HIS A 654 -22.99 -21.18 2.67
CA HIS A 654 -23.96 -20.30 3.29
C HIS A 654 -25.03 -19.92 2.27
N LEU A 655 -26.30 -20.10 2.64
CA LEU A 655 -27.41 -19.50 1.90
C LEU A 655 -27.82 -18.21 2.61
N ILE A 656 -27.56 -17.08 1.97
CA ILE A 656 -27.92 -15.75 2.44
C ILE A 656 -29.15 -15.26 1.69
N ALA A 657 -30.13 -14.73 2.41
CA ALA A 657 -31.30 -14.07 1.84
C ALA A 657 -31.36 -12.62 2.31
N PHE A 658 -31.61 -11.68 1.39
CA PHE A 658 -31.78 -10.28 1.73
C PHE A 658 -32.89 -9.61 0.94
N LEU A 659 -33.57 -8.68 1.60
CA LEU A 659 -34.58 -7.82 0.98
C LEU A 659 -33.94 -6.48 0.60
N GLN A 660 -34.07 -6.08 -0.65
CA GLN A 660 -33.52 -4.82 -1.15
C GLN A 660 -34.62 -4.01 -1.87
N ASP A 661 -34.62 -2.69 -1.69
CA ASP A 661 -35.41 -1.78 -2.53
C ASP A 661 -34.55 -1.30 -3.70
N ASP A 662 -34.88 -1.70 -4.93
CA ASP A 662 -34.09 -1.33 -6.11
C ASP A 662 -34.18 0.14 -6.50
N ALA A 663 -35.17 0.89 -5.99
CA ALA A 663 -35.25 2.33 -6.24
C ALA A 663 -34.09 3.08 -5.57
N THR A 664 -33.73 2.65 -4.35
CA THR A 664 -32.69 3.28 -3.53
C THR A 664 -31.44 2.42 -3.39
N ARG A 665 -31.51 1.16 -3.83
CA ARG A 665 -30.56 0.06 -3.58
C ARG A 665 -30.41 -0.29 -2.09
N THR A 666 -31.23 0.26 -1.20
CA THR A 666 -31.10 0.01 0.24
C THR A 666 -31.49 -1.43 0.57
N ILE A 667 -30.61 -2.14 1.27
CA ILE A 667 -30.90 -3.48 1.79
C ILE A 667 -31.60 -3.33 3.14
N LEU A 668 -32.84 -3.80 3.25
CA LEU A 668 -33.72 -3.57 4.40
C LEU A 668 -33.50 -4.59 5.53
N GLN A 669 -33.23 -5.84 5.17
CA GLN A 669 -32.95 -6.91 6.13
C GLN A 669 -32.16 -8.03 5.44
N VAL A 670 -31.32 -8.73 6.23
CA VAL A 670 -30.49 -9.85 5.79
C VAL A 670 -30.63 -10.99 6.80
N THR A 671 -30.71 -12.23 6.31
CA THR A 671 -30.61 -13.45 7.12
C THR A 671 -29.78 -14.48 6.38
N GLY A 672 -29.22 -15.45 7.09
CA GLY A 672 -28.47 -16.53 6.47
C GLY A 672 -28.49 -17.80 7.30
N THR A 673 -28.18 -18.91 6.64
CA THR A 673 -27.96 -20.20 7.31
C THR A 673 -26.76 -20.91 6.69
N SER A 674 -25.96 -21.55 7.54
CA SER A 674 -24.90 -22.45 7.11
C SER A 674 -25.50 -23.78 6.63
N LEU A 675 -24.83 -24.40 5.66
CA LEU A 675 -25.20 -25.64 5.01
C LEU A 675 -23.92 -26.47 4.85
N SER A 676 -23.98 -27.76 5.19
CA SER A 676 -22.87 -28.68 4.99
C SER A 676 -23.35 -29.94 4.28
N THR A 677 -22.59 -30.39 3.27
CA THR A 677 -22.85 -31.68 2.61
C THR A 677 -22.56 -32.87 3.52
N ASP A 678 -21.74 -32.68 4.57
CA ASP A 678 -21.39 -33.73 5.54
C ASP A 678 -22.53 -34.02 6.53
N ASP A 679 -23.45 -33.07 6.72
CA ASP A 679 -24.58 -33.20 7.65
C ASP A 679 -25.85 -33.77 7.00
N ALA A 680 -25.78 -34.17 5.73
CA ALA A 680 -26.89 -34.73 4.97
C ALA A 680 -27.48 -35.97 5.67
N GLY A 681 -28.64 -35.79 6.30
CA GLY A 681 -29.42 -36.86 6.96
C GLY A 681 -29.70 -36.68 8.45
N LYS A 682 -29.22 -35.61 9.11
CA LYS A 682 -29.53 -35.36 10.54
C LYS A 682 -30.82 -34.55 10.78
N ASP A 683 -31.32 -33.84 9.78
CA ASP A 683 -32.45 -32.91 9.95
C ASP A 683 -33.84 -33.49 9.62
N GLU A 684 -33.91 -34.62 8.89
CA GLU A 684 -35.22 -35.22 8.55
C GLU A 684 -35.92 -35.88 9.75
N GLU A 685 -35.19 -36.24 10.81
CA GLU A 685 -35.79 -36.86 12.01
C GLU A 685 -36.36 -35.82 13.00
N SER A 686 -35.96 -34.56 12.90
CA SER A 686 -36.42 -33.46 13.79
C SER A 686 -37.73 -32.80 13.32
N ALA A 687 -38.03 -32.86 12.01
CA ALA A 687 -39.22 -32.24 11.43
C ALA A 687 -40.53 -33.04 11.64
N ALA A 688 -40.44 -34.33 12.00
CA ALA A 688 -41.61 -35.20 12.15
C ALA A 688 -42.28 -35.14 13.54
N GLU A 689 -41.63 -34.56 14.56
CA GLU A 689 -42.19 -34.44 15.92
C GLU A 689 -42.14 -33.01 16.44
N LYS A 690 -43.06 -32.14 15.99
CA LYS A 690 -43.47 -30.95 16.79
C LYS A 690 -44.87 -30.46 16.37
N LYS A 691 -45.90 -31.03 17.00
CA LYS A 691 -47.18 -30.32 17.21
C LYS A 691 -47.05 -29.41 18.44
N PRO A 692 -47.73 -28.25 18.48
CA PRO A 692 -47.50 -27.25 19.50
C PRO A 692 -48.21 -27.64 20.80
N ALA A 693 -47.48 -27.63 21.91
CA ALA A 693 -48.04 -27.67 23.26
C ALA A 693 -47.55 -26.45 24.04
N SER A 694 -48.51 -25.64 24.47
CA SER A 694 -48.36 -24.58 25.46
C SER A 694 -48.02 -25.16 26.83
N ASP A 695 -47.03 -24.60 27.53
CA ASP A 695 -47.22 -23.96 28.85
C ASP A 695 -45.88 -23.62 29.55
N ALA A 696 -45.98 -22.64 30.44
CA ALA A 696 -44.98 -21.88 31.18
C ALA A 696 -44.05 -22.70 32.13
N PRO A 697 -42.98 -22.09 32.70
CA PRO A 697 -41.75 -22.78 33.10
C PRO A 697 -41.54 -23.04 34.61
N LYS A 698 -40.57 -23.94 34.89
CA LYS A 698 -39.61 -24.07 36.03
C LYS A 698 -39.69 -25.41 36.83
N PRO A 699 -38.64 -25.79 37.61
CA PRO A 699 -37.21 -25.88 37.31
C PRO A 699 -36.52 -27.15 37.92
N ASP A 700 -35.21 -27.30 37.68
CA ASP A 700 -34.19 -28.08 38.42
C ASP A 700 -34.30 -29.62 38.48
N GLU A 701 -33.28 -30.35 37.99
CA GLU A 701 -32.17 -30.89 38.80
C GLU A 701 -31.21 -31.76 37.96
N ALA A 702 -30.03 -31.99 38.52
CA ALA A 702 -28.78 -32.38 37.91
C ALA A 702 -28.56 -33.87 37.56
N ALA A 703 -27.44 -34.09 36.85
CA ALA A 703 -26.46 -35.17 37.00
C ALA A 703 -26.46 -36.36 36.00
N ALA A 704 -25.43 -36.29 35.13
CA ALA A 704 -24.29 -37.23 35.03
C ALA A 704 -24.43 -38.62 34.36
N ASP A 705 -23.37 -38.88 33.56
CA ASP A 705 -22.71 -40.13 33.17
C ASP A 705 -23.25 -41.02 32.02
N LYS A 706 -22.67 -40.83 30.82
CA LYS A 706 -21.64 -41.65 30.12
C LYS A 706 -21.66 -43.22 30.22
N PRO A 707 -21.02 -43.95 29.26
CA PRO A 707 -21.72 -44.78 28.28
C PRO A 707 -21.28 -46.27 28.30
N ALA A 708 -21.93 -47.11 27.48
CA ALA A 708 -21.45 -48.47 27.17
C ALA A 708 -21.73 -48.86 25.71
N GLU A 709 -20.66 -48.82 24.91
CA GLU A 709 -20.13 -49.83 23.98
C GLU A 709 -20.98 -51.07 23.59
N GLY A 710 -20.93 -51.40 22.28
CA GLY A 710 -20.89 -52.78 21.78
C GLY A 710 -22.11 -53.27 21.02
N ASP A 711 -22.03 -53.35 19.68
CA ASP A 711 -21.85 -54.62 18.96
C ASP A 711 -22.14 -54.49 17.45
N LYS A 712 -21.17 -54.96 16.64
CA LYS A 712 -21.34 -55.42 15.25
C LYS A 712 -21.74 -56.91 15.29
N PRO A 713 -22.47 -57.44 14.31
CA PRO A 713 -21.76 -58.15 13.24
C PRO A 713 -22.39 -58.08 11.83
N GLU A 714 -21.50 -58.24 10.83
CA GLU A 714 -21.57 -59.09 9.62
C GLU A 714 -22.93 -59.71 9.23
N THR A 715 -23.38 -59.89 7.99
CA THR A 715 -22.83 -59.98 6.61
C THR A 715 -24.06 -60.33 5.73
N GLU A 716 -24.09 -59.95 4.45
CA GLU A 716 -24.48 -60.83 3.30
C GLU A 716 -24.80 -60.01 2.04
N LYS A 717 -24.04 -60.29 0.98
CA LYS A 717 -24.40 -60.11 -0.45
C LYS A 717 -24.80 -61.52 -0.94
N PRO A 718 -25.63 -61.70 -2.00
CA PRO A 718 -25.07 -61.60 -3.36
C PRO A 718 -26.04 -61.24 -4.51
N ALA A 719 -25.40 -60.92 -5.66
CA ALA A 719 -25.80 -61.17 -7.07
C ALA A 719 -26.99 -60.39 -7.67
N GLU A 720 -27.15 -60.19 -8.98
CA GLU A 720 -26.35 -60.13 -10.22
C GLU A 720 -27.39 -59.96 -11.36
N GLY A 721 -27.05 -59.25 -12.44
CA GLY A 721 -27.79 -59.25 -13.72
C GLY A 721 -28.83 -58.14 -13.87
N ASP A 722 -29.07 -57.53 -15.03
CA ASP A 722 -28.58 -57.80 -16.38
C ASP A 722 -28.93 -56.58 -17.26
N LYS A 723 -28.09 -56.28 -18.26
CA LYS A 723 -28.34 -55.24 -19.30
C LYS A 723 -28.70 -55.96 -20.60
N PRO A 724 -29.61 -55.41 -21.41
CA PRO A 724 -29.24 -55.07 -22.81
C PRO A 724 -30.01 -53.83 -23.29
N ALA A 725 -29.84 -53.21 -24.45
CA ALA A 725 -28.81 -53.05 -25.48
C ALA A 725 -29.37 -51.93 -26.42
N ALA A 726 -28.49 -51.37 -27.25
CA ALA A 726 -28.67 -50.22 -28.14
C ALA A 726 -29.71 -50.34 -29.28
N THR A 727 -30.11 -49.18 -29.82
CA THR A 727 -30.36 -48.76 -31.23
C THR A 727 -31.10 -47.40 -31.18
N ASP A 728 -31.07 -46.43 -32.11
CA ASP A 728 -30.53 -46.21 -33.45
C ASP A 728 -30.57 -44.67 -33.69
N GLU A 729 -29.61 -44.15 -34.47
CA GLU A 729 -29.66 -42.84 -35.15
C GLU A 729 -30.59 -42.91 -36.40
N PRO A 730 -31.16 -41.81 -36.93
CA PRO A 730 -30.42 -41.06 -37.97
C PRO A 730 -30.72 -39.54 -38.16
N ALA A 731 -29.68 -38.83 -38.63
CA ALA A 731 -29.56 -37.89 -39.77
C ALA A 731 -30.39 -36.56 -39.89
N GLU A 732 -29.60 -35.47 -39.96
CA GLU A 732 -29.57 -34.31 -40.89
C GLU A 732 -30.84 -33.55 -41.34
N SER A 733 -30.79 -32.21 -41.16
CA SER A 733 -31.19 -31.08 -42.06
C SER A 733 -31.41 -29.83 -41.18
N GLU A 734 -31.21 -28.56 -41.53
CA GLU A 734 -30.74 -27.80 -42.69
C GLU A 734 -30.49 -26.35 -42.18
N LYS A 735 -29.63 -25.61 -42.87
CA LYS A 735 -29.35 -24.16 -42.69
C LYS A 735 -30.53 -23.30 -43.22
N PRO A 736 -30.71 -22.05 -42.73
CA PRO A 736 -30.53 -20.87 -43.60
C PRO A 736 -29.88 -19.68 -42.84
N ALA A 737 -28.89 -18.96 -43.38
CA ALA A 737 -28.88 -17.94 -44.44
C ALA A 737 -29.32 -16.53 -43.96
N ASP A 738 -28.42 -15.58 -44.23
CA ASP A 738 -28.40 -14.15 -43.96
C ASP A 738 -29.65 -13.37 -44.42
N ASP A 739 -29.94 -12.26 -43.74
CA ASP A 739 -30.34 -11.01 -44.40
C ASP A 739 -30.21 -9.76 -43.50
N ALA A 740 -29.46 -8.79 -44.03
CA ALA A 740 -29.70 -7.34 -44.08
C ALA A 740 -29.69 -6.44 -42.81
N ASP A 741 -28.63 -5.64 -42.76
CA ASP A 741 -28.51 -4.27 -42.23
C ASP A 741 -29.61 -3.31 -42.76
N PRO A 742 -30.01 -2.27 -41.99
CA PRO A 742 -29.72 -0.94 -42.53
C PRO A 742 -29.34 0.14 -41.50
N ALA A 743 -28.28 0.86 -41.87
CA ALA A 743 -28.21 2.32 -42.00
C ALA A 743 -28.12 3.20 -40.73
N VAL A 744 -26.87 3.63 -40.51
CA VAL A 744 -26.35 4.85 -39.91
C VAL A 744 -27.24 6.10 -40.06
N LYS A 745 -27.42 6.83 -38.95
CA LYS A 745 -27.51 8.31 -38.94
C LYS A 745 -26.58 8.88 -37.89
N GLU A 746 -25.51 9.49 -38.37
CA GLU A 746 -24.65 10.42 -37.64
C GLU A 746 -25.43 11.70 -37.28
N VAL A 747 -25.23 12.19 -36.06
CA VAL A 747 -25.55 13.57 -35.66
C VAL A 747 -24.28 14.11 -35.00
N GLU A 748 -23.70 15.13 -35.63
CA GLU A 748 -22.57 15.91 -35.12
C GLU A 748 -22.94 16.68 -33.83
N PRO A 749 -22.00 16.93 -32.90
CA PRO A 749 -22.15 17.98 -31.90
C PRO A 749 -21.40 19.24 -32.34
N GLU A 750 -22.15 20.35 -32.46
CA GLU A 750 -21.62 21.71 -32.53
C GLU A 750 -20.91 22.08 -31.21
N GLY A 751 -19.83 22.85 -31.33
CA GLY A 751 -19.01 23.31 -30.22
C GLY A 751 -19.37 24.69 -29.66
N ASP A 752 -18.42 25.14 -28.83
CA ASP A 752 -18.18 26.47 -28.27
C ASP A 752 -18.86 26.91 -26.95
N ALA A 753 -18.02 26.83 -25.91
CA ALA A 753 -17.47 27.98 -25.16
C ALA A 753 -18.14 28.41 -23.82
N PRO A 754 -17.33 29.00 -22.90
CA PRO A 754 -17.49 28.86 -21.45
C PRO A 754 -18.17 30.05 -20.77
N VAL A 755 -18.78 29.79 -19.61
CA VAL A 755 -19.40 30.80 -18.75
C VAL A 755 -18.44 31.15 -17.61
N GLU A 756 -17.86 32.36 -17.67
CA GLU A 756 -17.31 33.05 -16.50
C GLU A 756 -18.46 33.62 -15.66
N SER A 757 -18.37 33.51 -14.33
CA SER A 757 -19.28 34.17 -13.41
C SER A 757 -18.50 35.10 -12.48
N GLU A 758 -18.76 36.41 -12.65
CA GLU A 758 -18.37 37.46 -11.73
C GLU A 758 -19.24 37.39 -10.46
N SER A 759 -18.63 37.58 -9.28
CA SER A 759 -19.37 37.97 -8.08
C SER A 759 -18.63 39.08 -7.34
N ALA A 760 -19.30 40.23 -7.23
CA ALA A 760 -18.90 41.39 -6.43
C ALA A 760 -19.36 41.22 -4.96
N PRO A 761 -18.74 41.92 -3.99
CA PRO A 761 -19.02 41.76 -2.57
C PRO A 761 -20.11 42.72 -2.07
N ALA A 762 -20.82 42.31 -1.02
CA ALA A 762 -21.77 43.16 -0.30
C ALA A 762 -21.13 43.70 1.00
N GLU A 763 -21.08 45.03 1.11
CA GLU A 763 -20.91 45.77 2.35
C GLU A 763 -22.21 45.76 3.19
N GLY A 764 -22.07 45.76 4.51
CA GLY A 764 -23.16 45.88 5.47
C GLY A 764 -22.63 46.26 6.85
N ASP A 765 -22.49 47.56 7.06
CA ASP A 765 -22.04 48.26 8.26
C ASP A 765 -23.23 48.49 9.23
N ALA A 766 -23.04 48.31 10.54
CA ALA A 766 -23.78 49.03 11.60
C ALA A 766 -23.26 48.67 13.02
N ALA A 767 -22.79 49.71 13.71
CA ALA A 767 -22.31 49.77 15.08
C ALA A 767 -23.44 49.84 16.13
N GLU A 768 -23.15 49.43 17.38
CA GLU A 768 -23.29 50.25 18.61
C GLU A 768 -22.80 49.50 19.88
N THR A 769 -21.96 50.17 20.66
CA THR A 769 -21.39 49.83 22.00
C THR A 769 -22.36 50.18 23.16
N PRO A 770 -22.06 50.15 24.50
CA PRO A 770 -20.86 49.74 25.26
C PRO A 770 -21.11 48.97 26.62
N SER A 771 -19.99 48.62 27.27
CA SER A 771 -19.71 48.54 28.73
C SER A 771 -20.34 47.44 29.60
N THR A 772 -19.47 46.67 30.28
CA THR A 772 -19.37 46.65 31.76
C THR A 772 -17.98 46.14 32.21
N GLU A 773 -17.37 46.91 33.11
CA GLU A 773 -16.23 46.59 33.98
C GLU A 773 -16.58 45.57 35.08
N GLU A 774 -15.52 45.14 35.79
CA GLU A 774 -15.43 44.46 37.11
C GLU A 774 -15.22 42.93 37.07
N THR A 775 -14.30 42.28 37.79
CA THR A 775 -13.17 42.61 38.69
C THR A 775 -12.51 41.28 39.13
N SER A 776 -11.17 41.26 39.28
CA SER A 776 -10.36 40.66 40.37
C SER A 776 -10.34 39.15 40.75
N GLY A 777 -9.11 38.64 40.95
CA GLY A 777 -8.66 37.54 41.83
C GLY A 777 -7.77 36.54 41.09
N ASP A 778 -6.42 36.45 41.18
CA ASP A 778 -5.47 36.43 42.34
C ASP A 778 -5.89 35.38 43.39
N GLU A 779 -5.11 34.42 43.90
CA GLU A 779 -3.68 34.05 43.95
C GLU A 779 -3.63 32.50 44.03
N SER A 780 -2.60 31.76 43.61
CA SER A 780 -1.32 31.52 44.32
C SER A 780 -0.41 30.61 43.49
#